data_AF-A0A671YC73-F1
#
_entry.id   AF-A0A671YC73-F1
#
_cell.length_a   1.000
_cell.length_b   1.000
_cell.length_c   1.000
_cell.angle_alpha   90.00
_cell.angle_beta   90.00
_cell.angle_gamma   90.00
#
_symmetry.space_group_name_H-M   'P 1'
#
loop_
_entity.id
_entity.type
_entity.pdbx_description
1 polymer ?
#
loop_
_entity_poly.entity_id
_entity_poly.type
_entity_poly.pdbx_seq_one_letter_code
_entity_poly.pdbx_strand_id
1 'polypeptide(L)'
;MAEAHQAVAFQFTVTPEGIDVRLSHQALTEIYLSGVRSWKKRLIRLKNSVITGVYPASPSSWLFVVIAILATMYTRSDPSMGLIAKIQEHLPVSQSMSSQCQALLSAVLFSTMLWLLLIFTMRLCLKQLLSYHRWIFEQHGKMSNTTKVWVALVRIFSGRKPLLYSYQGSLPNLPVPAIKDTVKRYLESVRSLMDDTQYERMTNLAAEFESSLGNRLQWYLKLKALWAANYVSDWWEEYVYLRGRSPIMVNSNYYGMDFLYVTPTPIQAARAGNSIHAFFLYRRKLNREEIKPVSLATIPCCSYQFERMFDTCRIPGTLTDSVQHWQDSDYVAVYHRGRYFRLWVYQAGRLLSPREIEFQIQRILDDPAPPAKGEAKLGALTAGDRIPWAKARAEYFSSGVNKRSLDCIEKAAFFVTLDDDEQGMMGDDPAASLDCYAKSLLHGKCYDRWFDKSFSVVYYKNGKNGINAEHSWADAPVLSHLWEYTLATDCFQLGYNAEGHCKGEVDSSLPRPQKLNWEIAPECEEQISQSLAVAQALADDVDFHVFAFRDFGKGKVKKCRVSPDAFIQMALQLAYYRDRRTFCLTYESSMTRLFREGRTETVRSCSNESCAFVQALEDVCRRLFRSASEKHQLLYRMAMTGGGIDRHLFCLYVVSKYLGVESPFLKELICSLENVSLLV
;
A
#
# COMPACT_ATOMS: atom_id res chain seq x y z
N MET A 1 -24.19 7.35 -4.67
CA MET A 1 -25.05 6.25 -5.16
C MET A 1 -26.42 6.15 -4.49
N ALA A 2 -26.76 6.94 -3.46
CA ALA A 2 -28.16 7.06 -3.02
C ALA A 2 -29.09 7.56 -4.15
N GLU A 3 -28.58 8.41 -5.03
CA GLU A 3 -29.34 9.07 -6.11
C GLU A 3 -29.81 8.14 -7.25
N ALA A 4 -29.05 7.10 -7.59
CA ALA A 4 -29.44 6.18 -8.67
C ALA A 4 -30.53 5.18 -8.24
N HIS A 5 -30.53 4.77 -6.96
CA HIS A 5 -31.62 3.98 -6.39
C HIS A 5 -32.85 4.84 -6.03
N GLN A 6 -32.64 6.12 -5.72
CA GLN A 6 -33.74 7.09 -5.58
C GLN A 6 -34.54 7.19 -6.88
N ALA A 7 -33.90 7.25 -8.05
CA ALA A 7 -34.61 7.36 -9.34
C ALA A 7 -35.47 6.14 -9.70
N VAL A 8 -35.23 4.95 -9.13
CA VAL A 8 -36.04 3.73 -9.38
C VAL A 8 -37.18 3.58 -8.37
N ALA A 9 -37.07 4.20 -7.18
CA ALA A 9 -38.14 4.23 -6.19
C ALA A 9 -39.29 5.17 -6.58
N PHE A 10 -39.03 6.11 -7.49
CA PHE A 10 -40.01 7.04 -8.05
C PHE A 10 -40.05 6.88 -9.57
N GLN A 11 -40.92 6.01 -10.08
CA GLN A 11 -41.30 6.07 -11.49
C GLN A 11 -42.33 7.19 -11.64
N PHE A 12 -41.93 8.26 -12.34
CA PHE A 12 -42.83 9.33 -12.77
C PHE A 12 -43.27 9.06 -14.21
N THR A 13 -44.54 8.74 -14.40
CA THR A 13 -45.16 8.71 -15.73
C THR A 13 -46.14 9.87 -15.82
N VAL A 14 -45.83 10.84 -16.68
CA VAL A 14 -46.75 11.95 -16.98
C VAL A 14 -47.74 11.45 -18.02
N THR A 15 -49.00 11.27 -17.63
CA THR A 15 -50.11 10.94 -18.54
C THR A 15 -50.95 12.19 -18.79
N PRO A 16 -51.79 12.22 -19.84
CA PRO A 16 -52.70 13.36 -20.11
C PRO A 16 -53.67 13.68 -18.97
N GLU A 17 -53.84 12.76 -18.01
CA GLU A 17 -54.76 12.86 -16.87
C GLU A 17 -54.06 13.23 -15.54
N GLY A 18 -52.73 13.30 -15.49
CA GLY A 18 -51.97 13.69 -14.29
C GLY A 18 -50.59 13.02 -14.16
N ILE A 19 -49.98 13.21 -12.98
CA ILE A 19 -48.69 12.58 -12.62
C ILE A 19 -49.00 11.26 -11.90
N ASP A 20 -48.70 10.11 -12.53
CA ASP A 20 -48.79 8.80 -11.87
C ASP A 20 -47.45 8.49 -11.18
N VAL A 21 -47.50 8.28 -9.86
CA VAL A 21 -46.33 8.02 -9.01
C VAL A 21 -46.41 6.59 -8.47
N ARG A 22 -45.63 5.68 -9.07
CA ARG A 22 -45.49 4.30 -8.55
C ARG A 22 -44.36 4.22 -7.52
N LEU A 23 -44.73 4.22 -6.25
CA LEU A 23 -43.82 4.02 -5.10
C LEU A 23 -43.63 2.52 -4.83
N SER A 24 -42.46 1.98 -5.14
CA SER A 24 -42.11 0.61 -4.74
C SER A 24 -41.76 0.56 -3.26
N HIS A 25 -42.62 -0.05 -2.43
CA HIS A 25 -42.37 -0.23 -1.00
C HIS A 25 -41.04 -0.94 -0.71
N GLN A 26 -40.68 -1.96 -1.51
CA GLN A 26 -39.39 -2.66 -1.38
C GLN A 26 -38.20 -1.72 -1.64
N ALA A 27 -38.30 -0.84 -2.63
CA ALA A 27 -37.25 0.15 -2.93
C ALA A 27 -37.10 1.17 -1.79
N LEU A 28 -38.21 1.64 -1.20
CA LEU A 28 -38.18 2.54 -0.04
C LEU A 28 -37.56 1.86 1.20
N THR A 29 -37.90 0.60 1.47
CA THR A 29 -37.29 -0.18 2.56
C THR A 29 -35.79 -0.32 2.33
N GLU A 30 -35.34 -0.60 1.11
CA GLU A 30 -33.90 -0.67 0.79
C GLU A 30 -33.18 0.67 0.93
N ILE A 31 -33.81 1.78 0.50
CA ILE A 31 -33.28 3.13 0.71
C ILE A 31 -33.13 3.42 2.20
N TYR A 32 -34.15 3.10 3.01
CA TYR A 32 -34.10 3.26 4.46
C TYR A 32 -32.98 2.42 5.09
N LEU A 33 -32.92 1.12 4.78
CA LEU A 33 -31.89 0.22 5.30
C LEU A 33 -30.49 0.65 4.84
N SER A 34 -30.33 1.11 3.60
CA SER A 34 -29.08 1.70 3.09
C SER A 34 -28.70 2.95 3.88
N GLY A 35 -29.66 3.85 4.14
CA GLY A 35 -29.48 5.04 4.97
C GLY A 35 -29.02 4.72 6.39
N VAL A 36 -29.70 3.80 7.07
CA VAL A 36 -29.34 3.34 8.42
C VAL A 36 -27.94 2.73 8.45
N ARG A 37 -27.57 1.93 7.44
CA ARG A 37 -26.22 1.33 7.34
C ARG A 37 -25.14 2.36 7.08
N SER A 38 -25.40 3.33 6.21
CA SER A 38 -24.48 4.45 5.97
C SER A 38 -24.24 5.24 7.25
N TRP A 39 -25.31 5.55 7.99
CA TRP A 39 -25.22 6.15 9.32
C TRP A 39 -24.42 5.30 10.30
N LYS A 40 -24.68 3.98 10.37
CA LYS A 40 -23.92 3.07 11.23
C LYS A 40 -22.43 3.03 10.88
N LYS A 41 -22.08 3.01 9.58
CA LYS A 41 -20.68 3.09 9.11
C LYS A 41 -20.04 4.41 9.52
N ARG A 42 -20.76 5.54 9.36
CA ARG A 42 -20.27 6.87 9.75
C ARG A 42 -20.06 6.97 11.26
N LEU A 43 -20.97 6.41 12.06
CA LEU A 43 -20.83 6.33 13.52
C LEU A 43 -19.65 5.45 13.94
N ILE A 44 -19.43 4.30 13.28
CA ILE A 44 -18.26 3.45 13.54
C ILE A 44 -16.97 4.20 13.21
N ARG A 45 -16.90 4.89 12.06
CA ARG A 45 -15.74 5.71 11.68
C ARG A 45 -15.49 6.84 12.67
N LEU A 46 -16.53 7.56 13.08
CA LEU A 46 -16.43 8.61 14.10
C LEU A 46 -15.94 8.04 15.43
N LYS A 47 -16.52 6.93 15.89
CA LYS A 47 -16.09 6.22 17.10
C LYS A 47 -14.63 5.81 17.01
N ASN A 48 -14.21 5.22 15.89
CA ASN A 48 -12.84 4.79 15.68
C ASN A 48 -11.89 5.98 15.65
N SER A 49 -12.25 7.07 14.96
CA SER A 49 -11.49 8.32 14.95
C SER A 49 -11.32 8.91 16.35
N VAL A 50 -12.33 8.83 17.21
CA VAL A 50 -12.20 9.23 18.62
C VAL A 50 -11.28 8.27 19.38
N ILE A 51 -11.45 6.95 19.23
CA ILE A 51 -10.63 5.94 19.92
C ILE A 51 -9.14 6.05 19.53
N THR A 52 -8.84 6.10 18.24
CA THR A 52 -7.47 6.31 17.73
C THR A 52 -6.97 7.72 18.06
N GLY A 53 -7.87 8.71 18.00
CA GLY A 53 -7.64 10.10 18.35
C GLY A 53 -7.28 10.36 19.82
N VAL A 54 -7.57 9.43 20.74
CA VAL A 54 -7.20 9.52 22.17
C VAL A 54 -6.20 8.46 22.65
N TYR A 55 -5.86 7.50 21.78
CA TYR A 55 -4.83 6.48 22.07
C TYR A 55 -3.49 7.14 22.41
N PRO A 56 -2.72 6.70 23.43
CA PRO A 56 -2.80 5.43 24.16
C PRO A 56 -3.82 5.36 25.31
N ALA A 57 -4.53 6.45 25.61
CA ALA A 57 -5.60 6.43 26.60
C ALA A 57 -6.90 5.85 26.00
N SER A 58 -7.94 5.73 26.82
CA SER A 58 -9.28 5.30 26.40
C SER A 58 -10.33 6.37 26.73
N PRO A 59 -11.46 6.43 26.00
CA PRO A 59 -12.58 7.30 26.38
C PRO A 59 -13.08 7.06 27.82
N SER A 60 -12.96 5.84 28.34
CA SER A 60 -13.30 5.53 29.74
C SER A 60 -12.36 6.20 30.76
N SER A 61 -11.11 6.48 30.39
CA SER A 61 -10.17 7.19 31.28
C SER A 61 -10.57 8.66 31.50
N TRP A 62 -11.27 9.29 30.56
CA TRP A 62 -11.84 10.62 30.75
C TRP A 62 -12.85 10.64 31.90
N LEU A 63 -13.74 9.64 31.95
CA LEU A 63 -14.74 9.52 33.01
C LEU A 63 -14.06 9.37 34.38
N PHE A 64 -12.96 8.61 34.45
CA PHE A 64 -12.19 8.47 35.68
C PHE A 64 -11.59 9.82 36.15
N VAL A 65 -11.01 10.61 35.23
CA VAL A 65 -10.46 11.95 35.56
C VAL A 65 -11.57 12.88 36.04
N VAL A 66 -12.72 12.92 35.35
CA VAL A 66 -13.86 13.76 35.74
C VAL A 66 -14.38 13.37 37.13
N ILE A 67 -14.60 12.07 37.39
CA ILE A 67 -15.07 11.58 38.69
C ILE A 67 -14.06 11.91 39.79
N ALA A 68 -12.75 11.73 39.53
CA ALA A 68 -11.70 12.06 40.50
C ALA A 68 -11.70 13.55 40.86
N ILE A 69 -11.79 14.45 39.87
CA ILE A 69 -11.83 15.90 40.11
C ILE A 69 -13.11 16.30 40.85
N LEU A 70 -14.27 15.78 40.46
CA LEU A 70 -15.53 16.05 41.14
C LEU A 70 -15.52 15.54 42.59
N ALA A 71 -14.92 14.37 42.84
CA ALA A 71 -14.74 13.83 44.19
C ALA A 71 -13.83 14.74 45.04
N THR A 72 -12.73 15.24 44.49
CA THR A 72 -11.83 16.17 45.19
C THR A 72 -12.50 17.50 45.53
N MET A 73 -13.35 18.01 44.63
CA MET A 73 -14.16 19.21 44.89
C MET A 73 -15.17 18.98 46.02
N TYR A 74 -15.81 17.80 46.06
CA TYR A 74 -16.71 17.44 47.14
C TYR A 74 -15.99 17.39 48.50
N THR A 75 -14.75 16.90 48.53
CA THR A 75 -13.89 16.90 49.72
C THR A 75 -13.19 18.24 49.99
N ARG A 76 -13.60 19.34 49.33
CA ARG A 76 -13.04 20.71 49.45
C ARG A 76 -11.52 20.80 49.24
N SER A 77 -10.95 19.87 48.50
CA SER A 77 -9.54 19.89 48.11
C SER A 77 -9.47 20.30 46.64
N ASP A 78 -8.82 21.42 46.32
CA ASP A 78 -8.71 21.87 44.93
C ASP A 78 -7.36 21.45 44.31
N PRO A 79 -7.30 20.36 43.54
CA PRO A 79 -6.09 19.95 42.84
C PRO A 79 -5.74 20.89 41.66
N SER A 80 -6.66 21.77 41.26
CA SER A 80 -6.47 22.69 40.14
C SER A 80 -5.75 23.99 40.53
N MET A 81 -5.43 24.18 41.81
CA MET A 81 -4.75 25.39 42.31
C MET A 81 -5.49 26.68 41.91
N GLY A 82 -6.83 26.68 41.95
CA GLY A 82 -7.67 27.84 41.61
C GLY A 82 -8.03 27.98 40.11
N LEU A 83 -7.55 27.09 39.23
CA LEU A 83 -7.87 27.15 37.79
C LEU A 83 -9.35 26.92 37.52
N ILE A 84 -10.03 26.05 38.27
CA ILE A 84 -11.47 25.81 38.11
C ILE A 84 -12.27 27.09 38.39
N ALA A 85 -11.93 27.83 39.45
CA ALA A 85 -12.56 29.11 39.78
C ALA A 85 -12.31 30.16 38.69
N LYS A 86 -11.09 30.22 38.13
CA LYS A 86 -10.77 31.13 37.05
C LYS A 86 -11.52 30.83 35.75
N ILE A 87 -11.73 29.54 35.43
CA ILE A 87 -12.58 29.11 34.31
C ILE A 87 -14.02 29.54 34.56
N GLN A 88 -14.49 29.39 35.80
CA GLN A 88 -15.84 29.79 36.20
C GLN A 88 -16.12 31.28 35.94
N GLU A 89 -15.16 32.15 36.26
CA GLU A 89 -15.27 33.60 36.06
C GLU A 89 -15.35 34.03 34.59
N HIS A 90 -14.75 33.26 33.67
CA HIS A 90 -14.64 33.60 32.25
C HIS A 90 -15.62 32.84 31.35
N LEU A 91 -16.57 32.10 31.94
CA LEU A 91 -17.61 31.40 31.19
C LEU A 91 -18.62 32.41 30.59
N PRO A 92 -18.85 32.42 29.27
CA PRO A 92 -19.74 33.39 28.60
C PRO A 92 -21.23 33.21 28.93
N VAL A 93 -21.58 32.20 29.72
CA VAL A 93 -22.96 31.82 30.11
C VAL A 93 -23.24 32.14 31.59
N SER A 94 -22.38 32.95 32.22
CA SER A 94 -22.41 33.21 33.67
C SER A 94 -23.70 33.90 34.18
N GLN A 95 -24.48 34.54 33.31
CA GLN A 95 -25.71 35.25 33.69
C GLN A 95 -26.98 34.38 33.69
N SER A 96 -26.96 33.19 33.06
CA SER A 96 -28.15 32.33 32.90
C SER A 96 -28.09 30.98 33.65
N MET A 97 -27.00 30.71 34.38
CA MET A 97 -26.78 29.42 35.07
C MET A 97 -26.52 29.62 36.57
N SER A 98 -26.97 28.67 37.40
CA SER A 98 -26.69 28.67 38.85
C SER A 98 -25.20 28.46 39.16
N SER A 99 -24.73 28.98 40.29
CA SER A 99 -23.33 28.87 40.73
C SER A 99 -22.84 27.42 40.85
N GLN A 100 -23.72 26.51 41.26
CA GLN A 100 -23.43 25.06 41.32
C GLN A 100 -23.24 24.46 39.93
N CYS A 101 -24.11 24.80 38.97
CA CYS A 101 -23.99 24.34 37.60
C CYS A 101 -22.73 24.90 36.93
N GLN A 102 -22.37 26.16 37.21
CA GLN A 102 -21.13 26.77 36.72
C GLN A 102 -19.88 26.09 37.28
N ALA A 103 -19.85 25.77 38.57
CA ALA A 103 -18.74 25.05 39.20
C ALA A 103 -18.57 23.65 38.61
N LEU A 104 -19.68 22.91 38.40
CA LEU A 104 -19.65 21.58 37.79
C LEU A 104 -19.19 21.63 36.32
N LEU A 105 -19.68 22.59 35.54
CA LEU A 105 -19.25 22.77 34.16
C LEU A 105 -17.75 23.13 34.09
N SER A 106 -17.28 24.02 34.96
CA SER A 106 -15.87 24.41 35.04
C SER A 106 -14.98 23.24 35.43
N ALA A 107 -15.44 22.38 36.35
CA ALA A 107 -14.76 21.16 36.74
C ALA A 107 -14.65 20.16 35.59
N VAL A 108 -15.72 19.97 34.81
CA VAL A 108 -15.72 19.09 33.63
C VAL A 108 -14.81 19.64 32.53
N LEU A 109 -14.82 20.95 32.29
CA LEU A 109 -13.92 21.61 31.34
C LEU A 109 -12.46 21.44 31.76
N PHE A 110 -12.13 21.73 33.02
CA PHE A 110 -10.78 21.53 33.57
C PHE A 110 -10.34 20.06 33.46
N SER A 111 -11.20 19.13 33.86
CA SER A 111 -10.93 17.68 33.78
C SER A 111 -10.68 17.23 32.35
N THR A 112 -11.42 17.78 31.38
CA THR A 112 -11.25 17.48 29.96
C THR A 112 -9.93 18.04 29.44
N MET A 113 -9.57 19.28 29.79
CA MET A 113 -8.28 19.88 29.43
C MET A 113 -7.11 19.09 30.04
N LEU A 114 -7.21 18.72 31.32
CA LEU A 114 -6.21 17.90 32.01
C LEU A 114 -6.07 16.53 31.32
N TRP A 115 -7.18 15.88 30.98
CA TRP A 115 -7.18 14.60 30.30
C TRP A 115 -6.54 14.68 28.90
N LEU A 116 -6.85 15.72 28.11
CA LEU A 116 -6.21 15.95 26.82
C LEU A 116 -4.70 16.23 26.97
N LEU A 117 -4.29 16.99 27.98
CA LEU A 117 -2.88 17.24 28.29
C LEU A 117 -2.14 15.95 28.67
N LEU A 118 -2.78 15.08 29.47
CA LEU A 118 -2.23 13.77 29.81
C LEU A 118 -2.06 12.89 28.58
N ILE A 119 -3.06 12.83 27.68
CA ILE A 119 -2.97 12.10 26.41
C ILE A 119 -1.82 12.62 25.56
N PHE A 120 -1.75 13.96 25.40
CA PHE A 120 -0.69 14.59 24.64
C PHE A 120 0.70 14.24 25.19
N THR A 121 0.84 14.30 26.52
CA THR A 121 2.09 13.93 27.21
C THR A 121 2.42 12.45 27.01
N MET A 122 1.46 11.53 27.17
CA MET A 122 1.66 10.10 26.93
C MET A 122 2.06 9.81 25.48
N ARG A 123 1.48 10.52 24.50
CA ARG A 123 1.84 10.41 23.08
C ARG A 123 3.26 10.87 22.83
N LEU A 124 3.66 12.00 23.39
CA LEU A 124 5.03 12.49 23.28
C LEU A 124 6.01 11.51 23.91
N CYS A 125 5.71 10.97 25.10
CA CYS A 125 6.51 9.93 25.73
C CYS A 125 6.64 8.70 24.84
N LEU A 126 5.52 8.19 24.32
CA LEU A 126 5.52 7.04 23.42
C LEU A 126 6.30 7.33 22.13
N LYS A 127 6.16 8.54 21.54
CA LYS A 127 6.93 8.98 20.38
C LYS A 127 8.43 8.99 20.66
N GLN A 128 8.85 9.53 21.81
CA GLN A 128 10.26 9.52 22.20
C GLN A 128 10.79 8.11 22.44
N LEU A 129 9.99 7.23 23.06
CA LEU A 129 10.35 5.82 23.22
C LEU A 129 10.51 5.14 21.85
N LEU A 130 9.58 5.36 20.92
CA LEU A 130 9.63 4.76 19.58
C LEU A 130 10.76 5.34 18.70
N SER A 131 11.24 6.56 19.00
CA SER A 131 12.44 7.13 18.35
C SER A 131 13.75 6.40 18.72
N TYR A 132 13.76 5.58 19.77
CA TYR A 132 14.93 4.79 20.14
C TYR A 132 15.06 3.56 19.23
N HIS A 133 16.13 3.54 18.44
CA HIS A 133 16.38 2.48 17.45
C HIS A 133 17.60 1.61 17.76
N ARG A 134 18.38 1.87 18.82
CA ARG A 134 19.63 1.12 19.08
C ARG A 134 19.41 -0.38 19.29
N TRP A 135 18.21 -0.77 19.75
CA TRP A 135 17.82 -2.17 19.93
C TRP A 135 17.97 -3.02 18.66
N ILE A 136 17.79 -2.44 17.46
CA ILE A 136 17.87 -3.18 16.20
C ILE A 136 19.32 -3.57 15.85
N PHE A 137 20.30 -2.87 16.41
CA PHE A 137 21.73 -3.12 16.20
C PHE A 137 22.32 -4.10 17.22
N GLU A 138 21.56 -4.50 18.24
CA GLU A 138 22.00 -5.49 19.22
C GLU A 138 22.11 -6.89 18.61
N GLN A 139 23.05 -7.69 19.11
CA GLN A 139 23.22 -9.07 18.67
C GLN A 139 22.00 -9.91 19.06
N HIS A 140 21.51 -10.74 18.15
CA HIS A 140 20.38 -11.63 18.41
C HIS A 140 20.67 -12.54 19.62
N GLY A 141 19.74 -12.56 20.58
CA GLY A 141 19.85 -13.35 21.82
C GLY A 141 20.56 -12.66 22.98
N LYS A 142 21.16 -11.48 22.79
CA LYS A 142 21.78 -10.69 23.86
C LYS A 142 21.15 -9.30 23.94
N MET A 143 20.04 -9.19 24.68
CA MET A 143 19.41 -7.90 24.95
C MET A 143 20.11 -7.16 26.09
N SER A 144 20.51 -5.92 25.86
CA SER A 144 21.06 -5.05 26.90
C SER A 144 20.01 -4.75 27.98
N ASN A 145 20.46 -4.46 29.22
CA ASN A 145 19.54 -4.05 30.29
C ASN A 145 18.80 -2.76 29.93
N THR A 146 19.44 -1.84 29.20
CA THR A 146 18.80 -0.64 28.66
C THR A 146 17.65 -0.97 27.72
N THR A 147 17.85 -1.91 26.79
CA THR A 147 16.79 -2.32 25.85
C THR A 147 15.68 -3.08 26.55
N LYS A 148 15.97 -3.89 27.58
CA LYS A 148 14.94 -4.54 28.41
C LYS A 148 14.04 -3.53 29.12
N VAL A 149 14.64 -2.52 29.78
CA VAL A 149 13.91 -1.44 30.45
C VAL A 149 13.08 -0.65 29.43
N TRP A 150 13.67 -0.32 28.28
CA TRP A 150 12.97 0.37 27.20
C TRP A 150 11.77 -0.42 26.67
N VAL A 151 11.89 -1.73 26.41
CA VAL A 151 10.76 -2.57 25.99
C VAL A 151 9.65 -2.58 27.04
N ALA A 152 10.01 -2.65 28.33
CA ALA A 152 9.04 -2.58 29.42
C ALA A 152 8.29 -1.23 29.41
N LEU A 153 9.00 -0.11 29.22
CA LEU A 153 8.38 1.21 29.10
C LEU A 153 7.48 1.30 27.86
N VAL A 154 7.94 0.85 26.69
CA VAL A 154 7.10 0.82 25.47
C VAL A 154 5.81 0.05 25.72
N ARG A 155 5.87 -1.10 26.43
CA ARG A 155 4.68 -1.88 26.76
C ARG A 155 3.74 -1.18 27.74
N ILE A 156 4.27 -0.44 28.71
CA ILE A 156 3.46 0.32 29.69
C ILE A 156 2.75 1.49 29.00
N PHE A 157 3.46 2.21 28.14
CA PHE A 157 2.91 3.37 27.42
C PHE A 157 2.09 3.00 26.18
N SER A 158 2.24 1.77 25.67
CA SER A 158 1.37 1.21 24.64
C SER A 158 0.04 0.81 25.28
N GLY A 159 -1.00 1.61 25.05
CA GLY A 159 -2.36 1.32 25.50
C GLY A 159 -2.88 -0.06 25.06
N ARG A 160 -3.94 -0.54 25.72
CA ARG A 160 -4.52 -1.87 25.47
C ARG A 160 -5.41 -1.88 24.23
N LYS A 161 -5.40 -2.97 23.47
CA LYS A 161 -6.27 -3.23 22.29
C LYS A 161 -6.20 -2.13 21.22
N PRO A 162 -5.02 -1.90 20.60
CA PRO A 162 -4.91 -0.92 19.53
C PRO A 162 -5.74 -1.32 18.30
N LEU A 163 -6.39 -0.34 17.69
CA LEU A 163 -6.94 -0.42 16.33
C LEU A 163 -5.82 -0.21 15.31
N LEU A 164 -6.08 -0.52 14.03
CA LEU A 164 -5.08 -0.45 12.95
C LEU A 164 -4.28 0.86 12.92
N TYR A 165 -4.95 2.00 13.16
CA TYR A 165 -4.34 3.34 13.09
C TYR A 165 -4.00 3.94 14.47
N SER A 166 -4.18 3.22 15.57
CA SER A 166 -3.96 3.73 16.93
C SER A 166 -2.56 4.33 17.14
N TYR A 167 -1.52 3.76 16.54
CA TYR A 167 -0.14 4.23 16.72
C TYR A 167 0.26 5.38 15.79
N GLN A 168 -0.53 5.76 14.77
CA GLN A 168 -0.11 6.76 13.76
C GLN A 168 0.25 8.13 14.37
N GLY A 169 -0.47 8.53 15.43
CA GLY A 169 -0.18 9.77 16.16
C GLY A 169 1.06 9.71 17.06
N SER A 170 1.58 8.51 17.35
CA SER A 170 2.73 8.28 18.23
C SER A 170 3.98 7.83 17.50
N LEU A 171 3.91 7.50 16.21
CA LEU A 171 5.09 7.13 15.44
C LEU A 171 6.05 8.33 15.30
N PRO A 172 7.37 8.10 15.34
CA PRO A 172 8.36 9.14 15.08
C PRO A 172 8.31 9.61 13.63
N ASN A 173 8.74 10.85 13.39
CA ASN A 173 8.96 11.33 12.02
C ASN A 173 10.30 10.77 11.52
N LEU A 174 10.43 10.56 10.20
CA LEU A 174 11.67 10.08 9.61
C LEU A 174 12.80 11.13 9.83
N PRO A 175 13.95 10.75 10.42
CA PRO A 175 15.05 11.69 10.64
C PRO A 175 15.71 12.08 9.32
N VAL A 176 16.20 13.32 9.24
CA VAL A 176 17.06 13.79 8.15
C VAL A 176 18.52 13.45 8.51
N PRO A 177 19.21 12.57 7.76
CA PRO A 177 20.60 12.22 8.04
C PRO A 177 21.53 13.43 7.94
N ALA A 178 22.69 13.37 8.60
CA ALA A 178 23.73 14.38 8.37
C ALA A 178 24.29 14.25 6.94
N ILE A 179 24.54 15.39 6.29
CA ILE A 179 25.10 15.41 4.94
C ILE A 179 26.46 14.74 4.88
N LYS A 180 27.34 15.01 5.85
CA LYS A 180 28.65 14.38 5.99
C LYS A 180 28.58 12.85 6.05
N ASP A 181 27.64 12.32 6.84
CA ASP A 181 27.44 10.86 6.94
C ASP A 181 26.93 10.27 5.62
N THR A 182 26.06 11.00 4.92
CA THR A 182 25.48 10.59 3.64
C THR A 182 26.53 10.56 2.55
N VAL A 183 27.33 11.63 2.43
CA VAL A 183 28.43 11.74 1.47
C VAL A 183 29.47 10.66 1.72
N LYS A 184 29.89 10.48 2.97
CA LYS A 184 30.85 9.43 3.34
C LYS A 184 30.36 8.03 2.94
N ARG A 185 29.12 7.68 3.30
CA ARG A 185 28.54 6.36 2.96
C ARG A 185 28.30 6.20 1.47
N TYR A 186 27.96 7.27 0.76
CA TYR A 186 27.87 7.25 -0.69
C TYR A 186 29.22 6.90 -1.33
N LEU A 187 30.29 7.60 -0.96
CA LEU A 187 31.64 7.31 -1.45
C LEU A 187 32.07 5.87 -1.10
N GLU A 188 31.80 5.41 0.13
CA GLU A 188 32.03 4.00 0.50
C GLU A 188 31.29 3.01 -0.41
N SER A 189 30.05 3.33 -0.84
CA SER A 189 29.22 2.45 -1.66
C SER A 189 29.65 2.38 -3.13
N VAL A 190 30.26 3.44 -3.66
CA VAL A 190 30.69 3.51 -5.07
C VAL A 190 32.15 3.12 -5.28
N ARG A 191 32.92 2.94 -4.20
CA ARG A 191 34.36 2.70 -4.29
C ARG A 191 34.72 1.50 -5.15
N SER A 192 34.01 0.38 -5.01
CA SER A 192 34.27 -0.84 -5.81
C SER A 192 33.69 -0.80 -7.23
N LEU A 193 33.01 0.29 -7.60
CA LEU A 193 32.35 0.47 -8.89
C LEU A 193 33.08 1.45 -9.81
N MET A 194 34.07 2.16 -9.28
CA MET A 194 34.81 3.22 -9.96
C MET A 194 36.29 2.91 -9.95
N ASP A 195 36.99 3.28 -11.01
CA ASP A 195 38.45 3.31 -10.97
C ASP A 195 38.97 4.45 -10.07
N ASP A 196 40.28 4.49 -9.84
CA ASP A 196 40.89 5.46 -8.92
C ASP A 196 40.70 6.91 -9.38
N THR A 197 40.75 7.16 -10.70
CA THR A 197 40.60 8.51 -11.27
C THR A 197 39.17 9.01 -11.15
N GLN A 198 38.19 8.15 -11.43
CA GLN A 198 36.77 8.42 -11.27
C GLN A 198 36.42 8.63 -9.79
N TYR A 199 36.97 7.80 -8.91
CA TYR A 199 36.73 7.90 -7.47
C TYR A 199 37.34 9.17 -6.87
N GLU A 200 38.54 9.57 -7.29
CA GLU A 200 39.17 10.83 -6.87
C GLU A 200 38.36 12.04 -7.32
N ARG A 201 37.92 12.07 -8.59
CA ARG A 201 37.01 13.09 -9.10
C ARG A 201 35.71 13.16 -8.29
N MET A 202 35.06 12.03 -8.06
CA MET A 202 33.82 11.97 -7.28
C MET A 202 34.02 12.45 -5.84
N THR A 203 35.16 12.11 -5.23
CA THR A 203 35.53 12.56 -3.88
C THR A 203 35.69 14.08 -3.82
N ASN A 204 36.35 14.67 -4.82
CA ASN A 204 36.51 16.13 -4.91
C ASN A 204 35.15 16.84 -5.07
N LEU A 205 34.30 16.36 -5.97
CA LEU A 205 32.95 16.90 -6.16
C LEU A 205 32.09 16.78 -4.90
N ALA A 206 32.19 15.65 -4.20
CA ALA A 206 31.45 15.41 -2.96
C ALA A 206 31.91 16.34 -1.83
N ALA A 207 33.22 16.60 -1.71
CA ALA A 207 33.78 17.53 -0.73
C ALA A 207 33.36 18.98 -1.00
N GLU A 208 33.37 19.39 -2.28
CA GLU A 208 32.85 20.71 -2.68
C GLU A 208 31.36 20.83 -2.36
N PHE A 209 30.56 19.79 -2.67
CA PHE A 209 29.14 19.77 -2.35
C PHE A 209 28.88 19.86 -0.85
N GLU A 210 29.60 19.08 -0.03
CA GLU A 210 29.48 19.12 1.44
C GLU A 210 29.82 20.49 2.02
N SER A 211 30.87 21.14 1.52
CA SER A 211 31.32 22.44 2.03
C SER A 211 30.46 23.63 1.58
N SER A 212 29.75 23.51 0.46
CA SER A 212 29.00 24.60 -0.16
C SER A 212 27.47 24.36 -0.19
N LEU A 213 26.93 23.98 -1.35
CA LEU A 213 25.51 23.87 -1.66
C LEU A 213 24.79 22.86 -0.77
N GLY A 214 25.45 21.76 -0.42
CA GLY A 214 24.86 20.68 0.36
C GLY A 214 24.30 21.14 1.71
N ASN A 215 25.02 21.98 2.46
CA ASN A 215 24.53 22.53 3.72
C ASN A 215 23.31 23.44 3.55
N ARG A 216 23.26 24.19 2.43
CA ARG A 216 22.11 25.05 2.10
C ARG A 216 20.88 24.20 1.78
N LEU A 217 21.02 23.16 0.95
CA LEU A 217 19.92 22.24 0.63
C LEU A 217 19.44 21.48 1.88
N GLN A 218 20.38 21.05 2.73
CA GLN A 218 20.10 20.40 4.01
C GLN A 218 19.24 21.26 4.93
N TRP A 219 19.46 22.59 4.94
CA TRP A 219 18.68 23.51 5.76
C TRP A 219 17.20 23.54 5.34
N TYR A 220 16.91 23.61 4.03
CA TYR A 220 15.54 23.54 3.52
C TYR A 220 14.90 22.18 3.80
N LEU A 221 15.67 21.10 3.71
CA LEU A 221 15.17 19.77 3.99
C LEU A 221 14.80 19.58 5.47
N LYS A 222 15.63 20.11 6.38
CA LYS A 222 15.30 20.18 7.81
C LYS A 222 14.06 21.01 8.07
N LEU A 223 13.88 22.14 7.37
CA LEU A 223 12.67 22.94 7.47
C LEU A 223 11.45 22.11 7.04
N LYS A 224 11.50 21.42 5.90
CA LYS A 224 10.42 20.51 5.46
C LYS A 224 10.12 19.44 6.50
N ALA A 225 11.14 18.83 7.11
CA ALA A 225 10.95 17.80 8.13
C ALA A 225 10.29 18.29 9.43
N LEU A 226 10.28 19.60 9.71
CA LEU A 226 9.55 20.18 10.85
C LEU A 226 8.04 20.27 10.59
N TRP A 227 7.64 20.50 9.34
CA TRP A 227 6.24 20.73 8.96
C TRP A 227 5.57 19.48 8.38
N ALA A 228 6.32 18.61 7.71
CA ALA A 228 5.82 17.39 7.12
C ALA A 228 5.82 16.22 8.12
N ALA A 229 4.84 15.32 8.01
CA ALA A 229 4.82 14.07 8.76
C ALA A 229 5.98 13.15 8.35
N ASN A 230 6.33 13.18 7.06
CA ASN A 230 7.51 12.55 6.50
C ASN A 230 8.05 13.45 5.37
N TYR A 231 9.35 13.72 5.37
CA TYR A 231 9.95 14.62 4.37
C TYR A 231 10.20 13.96 3.01
N VAL A 232 10.01 12.64 2.90
CA VAL A 232 10.28 11.86 1.68
C VAL A 232 9.00 11.48 0.94
N SER A 233 7.96 11.06 1.66
CA SER A 233 6.88 10.25 1.09
C SER A 233 6.06 10.93 0.00
N ASP A 234 5.74 12.23 0.15
CA ASP A 234 4.99 12.99 -0.85
C ASP A 234 5.80 13.17 -2.15
N TRP A 235 7.07 13.54 -2.02
CA TRP A 235 7.97 13.65 -3.17
C TRP A 235 8.29 12.29 -3.79
N TRP A 236 8.39 11.23 -3.00
CA TRP A 236 8.60 9.88 -3.52
C TRP A 236 7.42 9.41 -4.36
N GLU A 237 6.18 9.58 -3.87
CA GLU A 237 4.96 9.26 -4.63
C GLU A 237 4.89 10.08 -5.92
N GLU A 238 5.08 11.39 -5.83
CA GLU A 238 4.95 12.30 -6.97
C GLU A 238 6.04 12.08 -8.04
N TYR A 239 7.32 12.17 -7.66
CA TYR A 239 8.40 12.24 -8.64
C TYR A 239 8.85 10.88 -9.16
N VAL A 240 8.78 9.83 -8.34
CA VAL A 240 9.24 8.50 -8.76
C VAL A 240 8.15 7.73 -9.50
N TYR A 241 6.89 7.88 -9.08
CA TYR A 241 5.80 7.14 -9.72
C TYR A 241 4.93 8.03 -10.60
N LEU A 242 4.36 9.10 -10.05
CA LEU A 242 3.27 9.85 -10.72
C LEU A 242 3.73 10.77 -11.84
N ARG A 243 5.00 11.20 -11.87
CA ARG A 243 5.58 11.99 -12.97
C ARG A 243 6.27 11.16 -14.05
N GLY A 244 6.57 9.87 -13.79
CA GLY A 244 7.07 8.96 -14.82
C GLY A 244 6.07 8.83 -15.97
N ARG A 245 6.54 8.98 -17.23
CA ARG A 245 5.68 8.98 -18.43
C ARG A 245 5.72 7.66 -19.21
N SER A 246 6.64 6.77 -18.88
CA SER A 246 6.76 5.43 -19.46
C SER A 246 5.59 4.53 -19.04
N PRO A 247 5.33 3.45 -19.79
CA PRO A 247 4.25 2.52 -19.48
C PRO A 247 4.46 1.86 -18.11
N ILE A 248 3.43 1.79 -17.27
CA ILE A 248 3.55 1.27 -15.90
C ILE A 248 3.43 -0.25 -15.81
N MET A 249 2.90 -0.92 -16.84
CA MET A 249 2.64 -2.36 -16.88
C MET A 249 3.87 -3.21 -16.49
N VAL A 250 5.03 -2.89 -17.06
CA VAL A 250 6.31 -3.57 -16.77
C VAL A 250 7.21 -2.69 -15.92
N ASN A 251 7.32 -1.40 -16.22
CA ASN A 251 8.32 -0.53 -15.57
C ASN A 251 7.98 -0.13 -14.13
N SER A 252 6.80 -0.50 -13.61
CA SER A 252 6.39 -0.09 -12.26
C SER A 252 5.50 -1.10 -11.54
N ASN A 253 4.49 -1.66 -12.21
CA ASN A 253 3.57 -2.60 -11.58
C ASN A 253 4.32 -3.89 -11.18
N TYR A 254 3.87 -4.51 -10.10
CA TYR A 254 4.41 -5.78 -9.64
C TYR A 254 3.30 -6.83 -9.52
N TYR A 255 3.69 -8.09 -9.43
CA TYR A 255 2.76 -9.21 -9.39
C TYR A 255 2.99 -10.14 -8.19
N GLY A 256 2.02 -11.00 -7.93
CA GLY A 256 2.09 -12.03 -6.89
C GLY A 256 1.38 -13.31 -7.34
N MET A 257 2.03 -14.45 -7.10
CA MET A 257 1.53 -15.78 -7.47
C MET A 257 0.69 -16.41 -6.34
N ASP A 258 -0.16 -17.37 -6.73
CA ASP A 258 -0.86 -18.29 -5.82
C ASP A 258 0.12 -19.31 -5.19
N PHE A 259 -0.41 -20.25 -4.40
CA PHE A 259 0.29 -21.46 -4.00
C PHE A 259 0.89 -22.17 -5.22
N LEU A 260 2.20 -22.45 -5.14
CA LEU A 260 2.92 -23.12 -6.21
C LEU A 260 2.43 -24.56 -6.42
N TYR A 261 2.30 -25.31 -5.33
CA TYR A 261 2.09 -26.77 -5.34
C TYR A 261 0.64 -27.21 -5.16
N VAL A 262 -0.25 -26.29 -4.78
CA VAL A 262 -1.63 -26.61 -4.41
C VAL A 262 -2.57 -25.77 -5.25
N THR A 263 -3.63 -26.40 -5.77
CA THR A 263 -4.74 -25.71 -6.43
C THR A 263 -6.00 -26.14 -5.69
N PRO A 264 -6.56 -25.29 -4.80
CA PRO A 264 -7.66 -25.70 -3.91
C PRO A 264 -8.92 -26.19 -4.63
N THR A 265 -9.20 -25.67 -5.83
CA THR A 265 -10.25 -26.16 -6.73
C THR A 265 -9.82 -25.94 -8.18
N PRO A 266 -10.14 -26.85 -9.11
CA PRO A 266 -9.92 -26.62 -10.54
C PRO A 266 -10.97 -25.70 -11.17
N ILE A 267 -12.05 -25.35 -10.45
CA ILE A 267 -13.17 -24.59 -10.99
C ILE A 267 -12.89 -23.08 -10.84
N GLN A 268 -12.66 -22.40 -11.96
CA GLN A 268 -12.39 -20.95 -12.02
C GLN A 268 -13.45 -20.12 -11.27
N ALA A 269 -14.73 -20.39 -11.50
CA ALA A 269 -15.83 -19.66 -10.86
C ALA A 269 -15.85 -19.84 -9.33
N ALA A 270 -15.60 -21.07 -8.85
CA ALA A 270 -15.52 -21.37 -7.42
C ALA A 270 -14.32 -20.65 -6.79
N ARG A 271 -13.16 -20.71 -7.45
CA ARG A 271 -11.95 -19.99 -7.03
C ARG A 271 -12.20 -18.50 -6.85
N ALA A 272 -12.87 -17.88 -7.81
CA ALA A 272 -13.27 -16.49 -7.76
C ALA A 272 -14.29 -16.22 -6.64
N GLY A 273 -15.28 -17.10 -6.46
CA GLY A 273 -16.32 -16.98 -5.42
C GLY A 273 -15.76 -16.85 -4.01
N ASN A 274 -14.92 -17.81 -3.58
CA ASN A 274 -14.29 -17.78 -2.26
C ASN A 274 -13.31 -16.61 -2.12
N SER A 275 -12.44 -16.39 -3.12
CA SER A 275 -11.40 -15.36 -3.05
C SER A 275 -12.00 -13.95 -2.98
N ILE A 276 -12.97 -13.62 -3.84
CA ILE A 276 -13.69 -12.33 -3.81
C ILE A 276 -14.38 -12.15 -2.46
N HIS A 277 -15.06 -13.18 -1.94
CA HIS A 277 -15.67 -13.10 -0.60
C HIS A 277 -14.63 -12.78 0.48
N ALA A 278 -13.48 -13.46 0.46
CA ALA A 278 -12.38 -13.24 1.40
C ALA A 278 -11.78 -11.81 1.31
N PHE A 279 -11.61 -11.26 0.11
CA PHE A 279 -11.21 -9.86 -0.09
C PHE A 279 -12.18 -8.89 0.61
N PHE A 280 -13.49 -9.10 0.49
CA PHE A 280 -14.48 -8.25 1.16
C PHE A 280 -14.55 -8.47 2.68
N LEU A 281 -14.25 -9.67 3.18
CA LEU A 281 -14.07 -9.91 4.62
C LEU A 281 -12.88 -9.13 5.15
N TYR A 282 -11.75 -9.11 4.42
CA TYR A 282 -10.59 -8.29 4.76
C TYR A 282 -10.92 -6.81 4.74
N ARG A 283 -11.54 -6.32 3.66
CA ARG A 283 -11.95 -4.92 3.52
C ARG A 283 -12.90 -4.49 4.64
N ARG A 284 -13.80 -5.37 5.08
CA ARG A 284 -14.66 -5.10 6.24
C ARG A 284 -13.86 -4.91 7.53
N LYS A 285 -12.83 -5.73 7.77
CA LYS A 285 -11.92 -5.57 8.92
C LYS A 285 -11.09 -4.29 8.80
N LEU A 286 -10.62 -3.97 7.60
CA LEU A 286 -9.87 -2.74 7.30
C LEU A 286 -10.72 -1.48 7.60
N ASN A 287 -11.93 -1.41 7.06
CA ASN A 287 -12.84 -0.26 7.24
C ASN A 287 -13.30 -0.09 8.69
N ARG A 288 -13.27 -1.17 9.50
CA ARG A 288 -13.54 -1.13 10.94
C ARG A 288 -12.28 -0.95 11.79
N GLU A 289 -11.11 -0.87 11.16
CA GLU A 289 -9.80 -0.79 11.80
C GLU A 289 -9.50 -1.96 12.76
N GLU A 290 -10.13 -3.12 12.50
CA GLU A 290 -10.01 -4.35 13.30
C GLU A 290 -8.78 -5.19 12.92
N ILE A 291 -8.09 -4.82 11.83
CA ILE A 291 -6.79 -5.40 11.47
C ILE A 291 -5.77 -4.97 12.52
N LYS A 292 -5.08 -5.93 13.13
CA LYS A 292 -4.06 -5.63 14.13
C LYS A 292 -2.90 -4.86 13.48
N PRO A 293 -2.37 -3.81 14.13
CA PRO A 293 -1.17 -3.14 13.66
C PRO A 293 -0.02 -4.14 13.46
N VAL A 294 0.63 -4.07 12.30
CA VAL A 294 1.85 -4.83 12.03
C VAL A 294 2.93 -4.33 12.99
N SER A 295 3.71 -5.23 13.58
CA SER A 295 4.79 -4.88 14.50
C SER A 295 6.06 -5.69 14.24
N LEU A 296 7.21 -5.03 14.36
CA LEU A 296 8.51 -5.69 14.43
C LEU A 296 8.81 -5.99 15.90
N ALA A 297 8.66 -7.25 16.29
CA ALA A 297 8.66 -7.68 17.69
C ALA A 297 7.58 -6.95 18.52
N THR A 298 7.93 -5.92 19.28
CA THR A 298 6.99 -5.12 20.08
C THR A 298 6.75 -3.72 19.51
N ILE A 299 7.39 -3.37 18.39
CA ILE A 299 7.41 -2.02 17.85
C ILE A 299 6.41 -1.90 16.70
N PRO A 300 5.39 -1.04 16.81
CA PRO A 300 4.38 -0.88 15.77
C PRO A 300 4.98 -0.26 14.50
N CYS A 301 4.50 -0.71 13.35
CA CYS A 301 4.81 -0.13 12.06
C CYS A 301 3.68 0.81 11.60
N CYS A 302 4.01 1.74 10.71
CA CYS A 302 3.07 2.60 10.03
C CYS A 302 2.08 1.77 9.19
N SER A 303 0.79 2.12 9.27
CA SER A 303 -0.31 1.47 8.57
C SER A 303 -0.93 2.38 7.50
N TYR A 304 -0.38 3.58 7.26
CA TYR A 304 -0.97 4.60 6.38
C TYR A 304 -1.35 4.05 4.99
N GLN A 305 -0.46 3.26 4.38
CA GLN A 305 -0.67 2.65 3.07
C GLN A 305 -1.89 1.71 2.97
N PHE A 306 -2.40 1.19 4.09
CA PHE A 306 -3.58 0.30 4.08
C PHE A 306 -4.86 1.02 3.65
N GLU A 307 -4.93 2.36 3.81
CA GLU A 307 -6.12 3.15 3.52
C GLU A 307 -6.51 3.06 2.03
N ARG A 308 -5.53 3.13 1.13
CA ARG A 308 -5.73 3.21 -0.32
C ARG A 308 -5.78 1.86 -1.02
N MET A 309 -5.91 0.75 -0.29
CA MET A 309 -5.84 -0.60 -0.84
C MET A 309 -6.99 -0.93 -1.79
N PHE A 310 -8.22 -0.65 -1.37
CA PHE A 310 -9.44 -0.86 -2.16
C PHE A 310 -9.96 0.47 -2.67
N ASP A 311 -10.86 0.42 -3.66
CA ASP A 311 -11.57 1.61 -4.14
C ASP A 311 -10.60 2.68 -4.66
N THR A 312 -9.45 2.27 -5.22
CA THR A 312 -8.38 3.17 -5.64
C THR A 312 -7.99 2.90 -7.08
N CYS A 313 -7.71 3.98 -7.81
CA CYS A 313 -7.22 3.94 -9.18
C CYS A 313 -6.26 5.11 -9.41
N ARG A 314 -5.18 4.87 -10.16
CA ARG A 314 -4.32 5.89 -10.71
C ARG A 314 -4.98 6.48 -11.96
N ILE A 315 -5.09 7.79 -12.04
CA ILE A 315 -5.70 8.52 -13.15
C ILE A 315 -4.58 9.17 -13.96
N PRO A 316 -4.47 8.89 -15.27
CA PRO A 316 -3.42 9.44 -16.11
C PRO A 316 -3.57 10.96 -16.26
N GLY A 317 -2.46 11.68 -16.18
CA GLY A 317 -2.38 13.11 -16.51
C GLY A 317 -1.32 13.37 -17.58
N THR A 318 -1.33 14.54 -18.19
CA THR A 318 -0.32 14.88 -19.22
C THR A 318 1.06 15.10 -18.61
N LEU A 319 1.14 15.80 -17.47
CA LEU A 319 2.39 16.07 -16.75
C LEU A 319 2.58 15.15 -15.54
N THR A 320 1.50 14.97 -14.76
CA THR A 320 1.52 14.20 -13.52
C THR A 320 0.21 13.43 -13.39
N ASP A 321 0.30 12.15 -13.06
CA ASP A 321 -0.85 11.31 -12.75
C ASP A 321 -1.37 11.60 -11.34
N SER A 322 -2.55 11.10 -10.99
CA SER A 322 -3.09 11.26 -9.63
C SER A 322 -3.66 9.94 -9.11
N VAL A 323 -3.38 9.61 -7.84
CA VAL A 323 -4.03 8.48 -7.17
C VAL A 323 -5.36 8.97 -6.61
N GLN A 324 -6.46 8.41 -7.11
CA GLN A 324 -7.80 8.69 -6.60
C GLN A 324 -8.29 7.52 -5.75
N HIS A 325 -8.78 7.84 -4.55
CA HIS A 325 -9.36 6.89 -3.61
C HIS A 325 -10.82 7.28 -3.33
N TRP A 326 -11.72 6.33 -3.54
CA TRP A 326 -13.15 6.47 -3.25
C TRP A 326 -13.51 5.65 -2.02
N GLN A 327 -14.72 5.83 -1.51
CA GLN A 327 -15.21 5.09 -0.35
C GLN A 327 -16.47 4.31 -0.72
N ASP A 328 -16.64 3.17 -0.06
CA ASP A 328 -17.89 2.42 -0.02
C ASP A 328 -18.38 1.80 -1.36
N SER A 329 -17.49 1.41 -2.28
CA SER A 329 -17.89 0.58 -3.44
C SER A 329 -18.47 -0.76 -3.00
N ASP A 330 -19.55 -1.23 -3.62
CA ASP A 330 -20.26 -2.46 -3.29
C ASP A 330 -20.17 -3.52 -4.39
N TYR A 331 -19.28 -3.31 -5.36
CA TYR A 331 -19.09 -4.16 -6.52
C TYR A 331 -17.61 -4.28 -6.91
N VAL A 332 -17.34 -5.22 -7.80
CA VAL A 332 -16.06 -5.36 -8.52
C VAL A 332 -16.31 -5.18 -10.02
N ALA A 333 -15.28 -4.73 -10.74
CA ALA A 333 -15.27 -4.71 -12.19
C ALA A 333 -14.63 -6.01 -12.68
N VAL A 334 -15.29 -6.72 -13.59
CA VAL A 334 -14.87 -8.04 -14.09
C VAL A 334 -14.62 -7.95 -15.59
N TYR A 335 -13.47 -8.43 -16.05
CA TYR A 335 -13.15 -8.63 -17.46
C TYR A 335 -13.21 -10.10 -17.82
N HIS A 336 -13.88 -10.41 -18.95
CA HIS A 336 -13.86 -11.75 -19.54
C HIS A 336 -14.04 -11.69 -21.06
N ARG A 337 -13.08 -12.24 -21.82
CA ARG A 337 -13.11 -12.32 -23.30
C ARG A 337 -13.47 -10.98 -23.97
N GLY A 338 -12.74 -9.93 -23.60
CA GLY A 338 -12.92 -8.61 -24.21
C GLY A 338 -14.14 -7.82 -23.72
N ARG A 339 -14.81 -8.25 -22.65
CA ARG A 339 -16.04 -7.63 -22.15
C ARG A 339 -15.89 -7.25 -20.70
N TYR A 340 -16.49 -6.14 -20.32
CA TYR A 340 -16.46 -5.63 -18.95
C TYR A 340 -17.83 -5.76 -18.28
N PHE A 341 -17.83 -6.15 -17.02
CA PHE A 341 -19.03 -6.34 -16.22
C PHE A 341 -18.88 -5.67 -14.87
N ARG A 342 -20.00 -5.16 -14.36
CA ARG A 342 -20.19 -4.79 -12.97
C ARG A 342 -20.81 -5.96 -12.23
N LEU A 343 -20.08 -6.50 -11.24
CA LEU A 343 -20.56 -7.55 -10.35
C LEU A 343 -20.77 -6.98 -8.95
N TRP A 344 -22.03 -6.79 -8.55
CA TRP A 344 -22.37 -6.47 -7.17
C TRP A 344 -22.06 -7.65 -6.26
N VAL A 345 -21.37 -7.37 -5.17
CA VAL A 345 -21.06 -8.38 -4.14
C VAL A 345 -21.90 -8.19 -2.88
N TYR A 346 -22.71 -7.14 -2.82
CA TYR A 346 -23.70 -6.93 -1.77
C TYR A 346 -25.10 -6.97 -2.38
N GLN A 347 -26.02 -7.65 -1.70
CA GLN A 347 -27.45 -7.60 -1.98
C GLN A 347 -28.18 -7.33 -0.67
N ALA A 348 -29.09 -6.35 -0.67
CA ALA A 348 -29.75 -5.89 0.55
C ALA A 348 -28.74 -5.67 1.70
N GLY A 349 -27.56 -5.15 1.37
CA GLY A 349 -26.38 -4.91 2.24
C GLY A 349 -25.83 -6.11 3.01
N ARG A 350 -26.24 -7.32 2.66
CA ARG A 350 -25.54 -8.57 3.01
C ARG A 350 -24.46 -8.82 1.97
N LEU A 351 -23.26 -9.18 2.43
CA LEU A 351 -22.22 -9.68 1.53
C LEU A 351 -22.68 -11.03 0.97
N LEU A 352 -22.67 -11.18 -0.35
CA LEU A 352 -23.02 -12.43 -1.01
C LEU A 352 -22.14 -13.58 -0.49
N SER A 353 -22.73 -14.76 -0.33
CA SER A 353 -22.00 -15.97 0.04
C SER A 353 -21.00 -16.34 -1.08
N PRO A 354 -19.94 -17.10 -0.79
CA PRO A 354 -19.02 -17.54 -1.82
C PRO A 354 -19.69 -18.29 -2.98
N ARG A 355 -20.72 -19.09 -2.66
CA ARG A 355 -21.49 -19.86 -3.65
C ARG A 355 -22.40 -18.98 -4.51
N GLU A 356 -22.97 -17.90 -3.95
CA GLU A 356 -23.69 -16.88 -4.72
C GLU A 356 -22.77 -16.10 -5.66
N ILE A 357 -21.56 -15.74 -5.21
CA ILE A 357 -20.57 -15.05 -6.05
C ILE A 357 -20.10 -15.98 -7.17
N GLU A 358 -19.78 -17.23 -6.85
CA GLU A 358 -19.45 -18.25 -7.85
C GLU A 358 -20.54 -18.35 -8.93
N PHE A 359 -21.80 -18.44 -8.53
CA PHE A 359 -22.92 -18.51 -9.47
C PHE A 359 -23.00 -17.30 -10.41
N GLN A 360 -22.70 -16.10 -9.90
CA GLN A 360 -22.67 -14.88 -10.71
C GLN A 360 -21.44 -14.82 -11.64
N ILE A 361 -20.29 -15.31 -11.19
CA ILE A 361 -19.10 -15.45 -12.03
C ILE A 361 -19.38 -16.45 -13.16
N GLN A 362 -20.03 -17.57 -12.86
CA GLN A 362 -20.41 -18.56 -13.88
C GLN A 362 -21.34 -17.94 -14.92
N ARG A 363 -22.30 -17.09 -14.52
CA ARG A 363 -23.13 -16.32 -15.47
C ARG A 363 -22.33 -15.39 -16.39
N ILE A 364 -21.19 -14.85 -15.94
CA ILE A 364 -20.29 -14.03 -16.77
C ILE A 364 -19.49 -14.91 -17.75
N LEU A 365 -19.00 -16.06 -17.28
CA LEU A 365 -18.28 -17.04 -18.11
C LEU A 365 -19.18 -17.58 -19.23
N ASP A 366 -20.44 -17.88 -18.91
CA ASP A 366 -21.43 -18.45 -19.83
C ASP A 366 -22.13 -17.40 -20.71
N ASP A 367 -21.88 -16.11 -20.50
CA ASP A 367 -22.52 -15.04 -21.28
C ASP A 367 -22.06 -15.13 -22.76
N PRO A 368 -22.97 -15.28 -23.73
CA PRO A 368 -22.62 -15.41 -25.15
C PRO A 368 -22.48 -14.07 -25.88
N ALA A 369 -22.77 -12.93 -25.23
CA ALA A 369 -22.80 -11.63 -25.90
C ALA A 369 -21.41 -11.24 -26.43
N PRO A 370 -21.26 -10.76 -27.67
CA PRO A 370 -19.97 -10.33 -28.20
C PRO A 370 -19.52 -9.01 -27.53
N PRO A 371 -18.21 -8.70 -27.51
CA PRO A 371 -17.73 -7.37 -27.15
C PRO A 371 -18.24 -6.31 -28.14
N ALA A 372 -18.47 -5.09 -27.66
CA ALA A 372 -18.71 -3.95 -28.53
C ALA A 372 -17.47 -3.64 -29.37
N LYS A 373 -17.65 -2.89 -30.47
CA LYS A 373 -16.54 -2.48 -31.33
C LYS A 373 -15.48 -1.71 -30.51
N GLY A 374 -14.21 -2.06 -30.67
CA GLY A 374 -13.09 -1.51 -29.87
C GLY A 374 -13.00 -1.97 -28.40
N GLU A 375 -14.06 -2.56 -27.82
CA GLU A 375 -14.10 -2.94 -26.39
C GLU A 375 -13.04 -3.99 -26.03
N ALA A 376 -12.83 -4.97 -26.93
CA ALA A 376 -12.05 -6.17 -26.61
C ALA A 376 -10.61 -5.88 -26.14
N LYS A 377 -10.02 -4.80 -26.67
CA LYS A 377 -8.64 -4.38 -26.42
C LYS A 377 -8.56 -3.07 -25.61
N LEU A 378 -9.68 -2.57 -25.09
CA LEU A 378 -9.77 -1.27 -24.42
C LEU A 378 -8.75 -1.09 -23.28
N GLY A 379 -8.48 -2.16 -22.52
CA GLY A 379 -7.51 -2.14 -21.42
C GLY A 379 -6.07 -1.79 -21.85
N ALA A 380 -5.74 -1.91 -23.14
CA ALA A 380 -4.43 -1.55 -23.68
C ALA A 380 -4.06 -0.08 -23.47
N LEU A 381 -5.06 0.80 -23.36
CA LEU A 381 -4.82 2.21 -23.03
C LEU A 381 -4.12 2.36 -21.66
N THR A 382 -4.41 1.49 -20.70
CA THR A 382 -3.75 1.51 -19.38
C THR A 382 -2.35 0.89 -19.40
N ALA A 383 -2.05 0.09 -20.43
CA ALA A 383 -0.81 -0.66 -20.58
C ALA A 383 0.28 0.11 -21.34
N GLY A 384 -0.10 1.06 -22.19
CA GLY A 384 0.81 1.89 -22.98
C GLY A 384 1.30 3.15 -22.24
N ASP A 385 1.79 4.11 -23.02
CA ASP A 385 2.35 5.37 -22.51
C ASP A 385 1.30 6.24 -21.80
N ARG A 386 1.76 6.98 -20.78
CA ARG A 386 0.86 7.74 -19.89
C ARG A 386 0.22 8.95 -20.58
N ILE A 387 0.95 9.62 -21.48
CA ILE A 387 0.47 10.83 -22.15
C ILE A 387 -0.63 10.51 -23.19
N PRO A 388 -0.45 9.55 -24.12
CA PRO A 388 -1.52 9.10 -25.00
C PRO A 388 -2.76 8.66 -24.22
N TRP A 389 -2.58 7.90 -23.13
CA TRP A 389 -3.70 7.51 -22.29
C TRP A 389 -4.43 8.70 -21.67
N ALA A 390 -3.70 9.66 -21.10
CA ALA A 390 -4.30 10.87 -20.54
C ALA A 390 -5.14 11.65 -21.57
N LYS A 391 -4.64 11.78 -22.80
CA LYS A 391 -5.35 12.45 -23.90
C LYS A 391 -6.60 11.68 -24.33
N ALA A 392 -6.47 10.38 -24.58
CA ALA A 392 -7.59 9.53 -24.97
C ALA A 392 -8.68 9.50 -23.89
N ARG A 393 -8.31 9.44 -22.61
CA ARG A 393 -9.23 9.52 -21.48
C ARG A 393 -10.02 10.84 -21.48
N ALA A 394 -9.34 11.97 -21.70
CA ALA A 394 -9.97 13.29 -21.71
C ALA A 394 -10.92 13.47 -22.91
N GLU A 395 -10.56 12.94 -24.08
CA GLU A 395 -11.32 13.11 -25.32
C GLU A 395 -12.52 12.16 -25.39
N TYR A 396 -12.33 10.86 -25.17
CA TYR A 396 -13.34 9.84 -25.45
C TYR A 396 -14.10 9.33 -24.22
N PHE A 397 -13.60 9.60 -23.01
CA PHE A 397 -14.15 9.04 -21.76
C PHE A 397 -14.56 10.11 -20.74
N SER A 398 -14.62 11.38 -21.13
CA SER A 398 -15.00 12.50 -20.26
C SER A 398 -16.50 12.77 -20.18
N SER A 399 -17.32 12.13 -21.01
CA SER A 399 -18.78 12.27 -20.99
C SER A 399 -19.51 11.00 -21.47
N GLY A 400 -20.85 11.03 -21.42
CA GLY A 400 -21.70 10.00 -22.03
C GLY A 400 -21.64 8.60 -21.42
N VAL A 401 -21.84 7.59 -22.27
CA VAL A 401 -21.83 6.17 -21.91
C VAL A 401 -20.43 5.73 -21.45
N ASN A 402 -19.39 6.13 -22.19
CA ASN A 402 -17.99 5.80 -21.89
C ASN A 402 -17.56 6.28 -20.51
N LYS A 403 -17.91 7.52 -20.13
CA LYS A 403 -17.63 8.01 -18.77
C LYS A 403 -18.28 7.18 -17.69
N ARG A 404 -19.55 6.77 -17.87
CA ARG A 404 -20.26 5.94 -16.88
C ARG A 404 -19.61 4.57 -16.71
N SER A 405 -19.17 3.96 -17.82
CA SER A 405 -18.49 2.66 -17.80
C SER A 405 -17.06 2.77 -17.24
N LEU A 406 -16.31 3.82 -17.60
CA LEU A 406 -14.98 4.07 -17.04
C LEU A 406 -15.06 4.36 -15.54
N ASP A 407 -15.97 5.23 -15.09
CA ASP A 407 -16.24 5.51 -13.68
C ASP A 407 -16.55 4.22 -12.90
N CYS A 408 -17.23 3.26 -13.52
CA CYS A 408 -17.51 1.97 -12.91
C CYS A 408 -16.21 1.20 -12.62
N ILE A 409 -15.29 1.13 -13.58
CA ILE A 409 -14.00 0.45 -13.40
C ILE A 409 -13.13 1.19 -12.36
N GLU A 410 -13.01 2.51 -12.49
CA GLU A 410 -12.19 3.35 -11.61
C GLU A 410 -12.68 3.29 -10.15
N LYS A 411 -14.00 3.28 -9.91
CA LYS A 411 -14.62 3.24 -8.58
C LYS A 411 -14.89 1.83 -8.02
N ALA A 412 -14.66 0.76 -8.79
CA ALA A 412 -14.81 -0.61 -8.29
C ALA A 412 -13.93 -0.88 -7.05
N ALA A 413 -14.29 -1.83 -6.20
CA ALA A 413 -13.45 -2.16 -5.04
C ALA A 413 -12.04 -2.64 -5.45
N PHE A 414 -11.97 -3.46 -6.50
CA PHE A 414 -10.77 -3.90 -7.22
C PHE A 414 -11.20 -4.44 -8.60
N PHE A 415 -10.23 -4.74 -9.46
CA PHE A 415 -10.48 -5.30 -10.79
C PHE A 415 -10.27 -6.81 -10.81
N VAL A 416 -11.09 -7.53 -11.57
CA VAL A 416 -11.04 -8.99 -11.70
C VAL A 416 -10.89 -9.35 -13.16
N THR A 417 -9.96 -10.26 -13.47
CA THR A 417 -9.88 -10.88 -14.79
C THR A 417 -10.18 -12.36 -14.69
N LEU A 418 -11.14 -12.81 -15.51
CA LEU A 418 -11.41 -14.22 -15.76
C LEU A 418 -10.71 -14.61 -17.06
N ASP A 419 -9.50 -15.14 -16.92
CA ASP A 419 -8.62 -15.54 -18.01
C ASP A 419 -9.06 -16.90 -18.57
N ASP A 420 -8.95 -17.09 -19.88
CA ASP A 420 -9.29 -18.34 -20.55
C ASP A 420 -8.09 -19.30 -20.68
N ASP A 421 -6.89 -18.81 -20.38
CA ASP A 421 -5.69 -19.63 -20.33
C ASP A 421 -5.56 -20.39 -19.00
N GLU A 422 -4.73 -21.43 -19.00
CA GLU A 422 -4.34 -22.19 -17.82
C GLU A 422 -2.90 -21.84 -17.47
N GLN A 423 -2.60 -21.67 -16.18
CA GLN A 423 -1.25 -21.31 -15.71
C GLN A 423 -0.90 -22.10 -14.43
N GLY A 424 0.36 -22.00 -13.99
CA GLY A 424 0.90 -22.68 -12.81
C GLY A 424 2.03 -23.66 -13.15
N MET A 425 2.48 -24.47 -12.18
CA MET A 425 3.41 -25.55 -12.50
C MET A 425 2.68 -26.69 -13.21
N MET A 426 2.87 -26.81 -14.51
CA MET A 426 2.22 -27.79 -15.37
C MET A 426 3.25 -28.45 -16.29
N GLY A 427 2.88 -29.58 -16.90
CA GLY A 427 3.69 -30.26 -17.91
C GLY A 427 5.05 -30.82 -17.43
N ASP A 428 5.87 -31.19 -18.40
CA ASP A 428 7.18 -31.82 -18.19
C ASP A 428 8.30 -30.80 -17.88
N ASP A 429 8.09 -29.51 -18.19
CA ASP A 429 8.97 -28.41 -17.84
C ASP A 429 8.29 -27.42 -16.87
N PRO A 430 8.40 -27.66 -15.55
CA PRO A 430 7.82 -26.78 -14.55
C PRO A 430 8.44 -25.39 -14.51
N ALA A 431 9.71 -25.22 -14.93
CA ALA A 431 10.37 -23.92 -14.89
C ALA A 431 9.83 -23.01 -15.98
N ALA A 432 9.78 -23.49 -17.24
CA ALA A 432 9.18 -22.74 -18.33
C ALA A 432 7.71 -22.39 -18.06
N SER A 433 6.96 -23.31 -17.43
CA SER A 433 5.56 -23.03 -17.03
C SER A 433 5.44 -21.93 -15.97
N LEU A 434 6.40 -21.84 -15.03
CA LEU A 434 6.45 -20.74 -14.06
C LEU A 434 6.85 -19.42 -14.71
N ASP A 435 7.71 -19.45 -15.72
CA ASP A 435 8.10 -18.27 -16.50
C ASP A 435 6.89 -17.69 -17.24
N CYS A 436 6.10 -18.55 -17.90
CA CYS A 436 4.85 -18.16 -18.54
C CYS A 436 3.83 -17.61 -17.53
N TYR A 437 3.71 -18.24 -16.37
CA TYR A 437 2.79 -17.80 -15.32
C TYR A 437 3.18 -16.44 -14.74
N ALA A 438 4.48 -16.21 -14.50
CA ALA A 438 5.02 -14.92 -14.07
C ALA A 438 4.73 -13.81 -15.09
N LYS A 439 5.04 -14.05 -16.37
CA LYS A 439 4.76 -13.14 -17.49
C LYS A 439 3.27 -12.79 -17.58
N SER A 440 2.41 -13.81 -17.50
CA SER A 440 0.95 -13.66 -17.55
C SER A 440 0.39 -12.80 -16.40
N LEU A 441 1.00 -12.87 -15.21
CA LEU A 441 0.61 -12.04 -14.07
C LEU A 441 1.18 -10.62 -14.13
N LEU A 442 2.37 -10.43 -14.70
CA LEU A 442 2.97 -9.11 -14.87
C LEU A 442 2.25 -8.29 -15.95
N HIS A 443 2.16 -8.80 -17.18
CA HIS A 443 1.66 -8.04 -18.32
C HIS A 443 0.45 -8.67 -19.03
N GLY A 444 0.13 -9.94 -18.75
CA GLY A 444 -1.03 -10.63 -19.36
C GLY A 444 -0.99 -10.55 -20.89
N LYS A 445 -2.14 -10.26 -21.50
CA LYS A 445 -2.31 -10.03 -22.94
C LYS A 445 -2.16 -8.55 -23.31
N CYS A 446 -1.63 -7.73 -22.40
CA CYS A 446 -1.51 -6.27 -22.52
C CYS A 446 -2.84 -5.49 -22.62
N TYR A 447 -4.00 -6.14 -22.61
CA TYR A 447 -5.32 -5.48 -22.67
C TYR A 447 -6.38 -6.07 -21.72
N ASP A 448 -6.07 -7.17 -21.05
CA ASP A 448 -6.98 -7.95 -20.21
C ASP A 448 -6.88 -7.61 -18.71
N ARG A 449 -5.99 -6.68 -18.35
CA ARG A 449 -5.83 -6.10 -17.02
C ARG A 449 -6.19 -4.62 -17.04
N TRP A 450 -6.46 -4.07 -15.86
CA TRP A 450 -6.57 -2.63 -15.67
C TRP A 450 -5.39 -2.15 -14.82
N PHE A 451 -4.27 -1.83 -15.47
CA PHE A 451 -2.97 -1.59 -14.81
C PHE A 451 -2.97 -0.37 -13.87
N ASP A 452 -3.92 0.53 -14.07
CA ASP A 452 -4.13 1.70 -13.22
C ASP A 452 -4.85 1.38 -11.89
N LYS A 453 -5.49 0.21 -11.77
CA LYS A 453 -6.20 -0.16 -10.54
C LYS A 453 -5.21 -0.46 -9.43
N SER A 454 -5.52 -0.09 -8.18
CA SER A 454 -4.65 -0.39 -7.03
C SER A 454 -4.18 -1.84 -7.01
N PHE A 455 -5.09 -2.77 -7.30
CA PHE A 455 -4.75 -4.13 -7.72
C PHE A 455 -5.83 -4.76 -8.61
N SER A 456 -5.37 -5.68 -9.46
CA SER A 456 -6.18 -6.59 -10.26
C SER A 456 -5.95 -8.02 -9.82
N VAL A 457 -7.00 -8.84 -9.76
CA VAL A 457 -6.92 -10.27 -9.44
C VAL A 457 -7.24 -11.08 -10.69
N VAL A 458 -6.34 -11.99 -11.05
CA VAL A 458 -6.49 -12.86 -12.22
C VAL A 458 -6.91 -14.24 -11.75
N TYR A 459 -7.96 -14.80 -12.36
CA TYR A 459 -8.36 -16.20 -12.17
C TYR A 459 -8.22 -16.92 -13.50
N TYR A 460 -7.40 -17.97 -13.52
CA TYR A 460 -7.18 -18.81 -14.68
C TYR A 460 -8.21 -19.94 -14.76
N LYS A 461 -8.39 -20.50 -15.96
CA LYS A 461 -9.40 -21.52 -16.24
C LYS A 461 -9.27 -22.77 -15.35
N ASN A 462 -8.04 -23.14 -15.00
CA ASN A 462 -7.73 -24.28 -14.13
C ASN A 462 -7.80 -23.97 -12.63
N GLY A 463 -8.33 -22.82 -12.24
CA GLY A 463 -8.47 -22.41 -10.83
C GLY A 463 -7.20 -21.89 -10.17
N LYS A 464 -6.07 -21.76 -10.88
CA LYS A 464 -4.98 -20.90 -10.41
C LYS A 464 -5.42 -19.45 -10.39
N ASN A 465 -4.81 -18.63 -9.54
CA ASN A 465 -5.07 -17.20 -9.52
C ASN A 465 -3.78 -16.39 -9.30
N GLY A 466 -3.87 -15.08 -9.24
CA GLY A 466 -2.74 -14.23 -8.86
C GLY A 466 -3.15 -12.77 -8.85
N ILE A 467 -2.19 -11.91 -8.55
CA ILE A 467 -2.43 -10.47 -8.41
C ILE A 467 -1.44 -9.66 -9.25
N ASN A 468 -1.92 -8.54 -9.78
CA ASN A 468 -1.14 -7.46 -10.35
C ASN A 468 -1.46 -6.17 -9.59
N ALA A 469 -0.47 -5.31 -9.35
CA ALA A 469 -0.64 -4.15 -8.50
C ALA A 469 0.05 -2.90 -9.06
N GLU A 470 -0.67 -1.79 -9.03
CA GLU A 470 -0.11 -0.46 -9.28
C GLU A 470 0.75 -0.04 -8.09
N HIS A 471 1.97 0.44 -8.33
CA HIS A 471 2.97 0.59 -7.25
C HIS A 471 2.95 1.95 -6.54
N SER A 472 2.35 2.99 -7.13
CA SER A 472 2.43 4.34 -6.56
C SER A 472 1.79 4.45 -5.16
N TRP A 473 0.66 3.78 -4.92
CA TRP A 473 -0.10 3.94 -3.68
C TRP A 473 0.47 3.19 -2.47
N ALA A 474 1.22 2.09 -2.67
CA ALA A 474 1.81 1.31 -1.58
C ALA A 474 3.00 0.45 -2.00
N ASP A 475 3.73 -0.04 -1.00
CA ASP A 475 4.82 -0.98 -1.15
C ASP A 475 4.30 -2.44 -1.03
N ALA A 476 4.96 -3.37 -1.73
CA ALA A 476 4.52 -4.77 -1.87
C ALA A 476 4.12 -5.49 -0.55
N PRO A 477 4.77 -5.28 0.61
CA PRO A 477 4.36 -5.95 1.85
C PRO A 477 2.93 -5.63 2.31
N VAL A 478 2.37 -4.47 1.92
CA VAL A 478 1.00 -4.09 2.28
C VAL A 478 -0.01 -4.94 1.52
N LEU A 479 0.20 -5.11 0.21
CA LEU A 479 -0.64 -5.99 -0.61
C LEU A 479 -0.40 -7.47 -0.30
N SER A 480 0.84 -7.86 0.02
CA SER A 480 1.19 -9.23 0.41
C SER A 480 0.39 -9.69 1.64
N HIS A 481 0.20 -8.80 2.62
CA HIS A 481 -0.64 -9.11 3.80
C HIS A 481 -2.10 -9.38 3.42
N LEU A 482 -2.66 -8.65 2.46
CA LEU A 482 -4.00 -8.94 1.92
C LEU A 482 -4.00 -10.29 1.21
N TRP A 483 -3.00 -10.54 0.36
CA TRP A 483 -2.91 -11.74 -0.45
C TRP A 483 -2.79 -13.01 0.42
N GLU A 484 -1.89 -13.01 1.40
CA GLU A 484 -1.74 -14.10 2.37
C GLU A 484 -3.04 -14.36 3.15
N TYR A 485 -3.72 -13.30 3.59
CA TYR A 485 -5.02 -13.43 4.27
C TYR A 485 -6.05 -14.09 3.35
N THR A 486 -6.17 -13.63 2.10
CA THR A 486 -7.15 -14.16 1.14
C THR A 486 -6.88 -15.63 0.85
N LEU A 487 -5.64 -15.99 0.52
CA LEU A 487 -5.26 -17.39 0.26
C LEU A 487 -5.52 -18.30 1.46
N ALA A 488 -5.20 -17.84 2.67
CA ALA A 488 -5.44 -18.60 3.89
C ALA A 488 -6.94 -18.74 4.20
N THR A 489 -7.73 -17.68 4.07
CA THR A 489 -9.18 -17.72 4.32
C THR A 489 -9.89 -18.59 3.28
N ASP A 490 -9.53 -18.46 2.01
CA ASP A 490 -10.07 -19.29 0.94
C ASP A 490 -9.82 -20.79 1.20
N CYS A 491 -8.56 -21.18 1.42
CA CYS A 491 -8.21 -22.60 1.54
C CYS A 491 -8.59 -23.21 2.88
N PHE A 492 -8.38 -22.50 3.99
CA PHE A 492 -8.49 -23.09 5.34
C PHE A 492 -9.78 -22.73 6.09
N GLN A 493 -10.51 -21.68 5.69
CA GLN A 493 -11.73 -21.25 6.40
C GLN A 493 -12.99 -21.48 5.58
N LEU A 494 -13.01 -21.06 4.32
CA LEU A 494 -14.16 -21.25 3.43
C LEU A 494 -14.15 -22.67 2.86
N GLY A 495 -13.08 -23.03 2.17
CA GLY A 495 -12.91 -24.31 1.50
C GLY A 495 -13.97 -24.58 0.43
N TYR A 496 -13.97 -25.81 -0.08
CA TYR A 496 -14.81 -26.26 -1.18
C TYR A 496 -15.56 -27.54 -0.79
N ASN A 497 -16.63 -27.89 -1.50
CA ASN A 497 -17.32 -29.17 -1.36
C ASN A 497 -16.59 -30.29 -2.14
N ALA A 498 -17.13 -31.51 -2.13
CA ALA A 498 -16.50 -32.66 -2.77
C ALA A 498 -16.37 -32.49 -4.30
N GLU A 499 -17.26 -31.71 -4.91
CA GLU A 499 -17.27 -31.40 -6.33
C GLU A 499 -16.38 -30.20 -6.69
N GLY A 500 -15.73 -29.57 -5.70
CA GLY A 500 -14.85 -28.41 -5.90
C GLY A 500 -15.55 -27.05 -5.96
N HIS A 501 -16.87 -27.01 -5.76
CA HIS A 501 -17.66 -25.78 -5.69
C HIS A 501 -17.58 -25.10 -4.32
N CYS A 502 -17.90 -23.81 -4.26
CA CYS A 502 -18.04 -23.09 -3.00
C CYS A 502 -19.16 -23.71 -2.14
N LYS A 503 -18.95 -23.75 -0.82
CA LYS A 503 -19.98 -24.24 0.11
C LYS A 503 -21.13 -23.24 0.26
N GLY A 504 -22.33 -23.76 0.46
CA GLY A 504 -23.55 -22.99 0.70
C GLY A 504 -24.60 -23.17 -0.40
N GLU A 505 -25.69 -22.42 -0.30
CA GLU A 505 -26.76 -22.41 -1.31
C GLU A 505 -26.79 -21.09 -2.07
N VAL A 506 -27.43 -21.12 -3.25
CA VAL A 506 -27.58 -19.97 -4.14
C VAL A 506 -29.03 -19.48 -4.08
N ASP A 507 -29.20 -18.18 -3.87
CA ASP A 507 -30.47 -17.54 -4.19
C ASP A 507 -30.54 -17.28 -5.71
N SER A 508 -31.38 -18.04 -6.42
CA SER A 508 -31.54 -17.91 -7.88
C SER A 508 -32.14 -16.56 -8.31
N SER A 509 -32.76 -15.81 -7.39
CA SER A 509 -33.39 -14.51 -7.65
C SER A 509 -32.38 -13.36 -7.76
N LEU A 510 -31.09 -13.63 -7.52
CA LEU A 510 -30.04 -12.62 -7.61
C LEU A 510 -30.03 -11.94 -9.00
N PRO A 511 -29.96 -10.59 -9.05
CA PRO A 511 -29.88 -9.84 -10.30
C PRO A 511 -28.63 -10.23 -11.08
N ARG A 512 -28.71 -10.28 -12.41
CA ARG A 512 -27.57 -10.63 -13.26
C ARG A 512 -26.47 -9.56 -13.18
N PRO A 513 -25.20 -9.92 -13.39
CA PRO A 513 -24.12 -8.94 -13.50
C PRO A 513 -24.40 -8.01 -14.69
N GLN A 514 -24.08 -6.74 -14.54
CA GLN A 514 -24.37 -5.75 -15.57
C GLN A 514 -23.18 -5.63 -16.52
N LYS A 515 -23.35 -6.03 -17.78
CA LYS A 515 -22.37 -5.72 -18.84
C LYS A 515 -22.25 -4.20 -18.99
N LEU A 516 -21.02 -3.69 -19.08
CA LEU A 516 -20.74 -2.28 -19.35
C LEU A 516 -20.90 -2.01 -20.85
N ASN A 517 -21.33 -0.80 -21.18
CA ASN A 517 -21.55 -0.38 -22.56
C ASN A 517 -20.48 0.61 -22.98
N TRP A 518 -20.10 0.58 -24.25
CA TRP A 518 -19.05 1.43 -24.80
C TRP A 518 -19.45 1.92 -26.19
N GLU A 519 -19.13 3.17 -26.46
CA GLU A 519 -19.28 3.83 -27.76
C GLU A 519 -17.89 4.30 -28.18
N ILE A 520 -17.12 3.38 -28.77
CA ILE A 520 -15.73 3.64 -29.17
C ILE A 520 -15.71 4.12 -30.63
N ALA A 521 -15.30 5.37 -30.82
CA ALA A 521 -15.10 5.94 -32.15
C ALA A 521 -13.88 5.30 -32.85
N PRO A 522 -13.84 5.26 -34.21
CA PRO A 522 -12.70 4.70 -34.95
C PRO A 522 -11.34 5.31 -34.56
N GLU A 523 -11.30 6.61 -34.28
CA GLU A 523 -10.09 7.33 -33.86
C GLU A 523 -9.60 6.85 -32.49
N CYS A 524 -10.54 6.55 -31.58
CA CYS A 524 -10.21 5.96 -30.28
C CYS A 524 -9.71 4.51 -30.41
N GLU A 525 -10.29 3.74 -31.34
CA GLU A 525 -9.84 2.37 -31.65
C GLU A 525 -8.41 2.35 -32.22
N GLU A 526 -8.02 3.37 -32.99
CA GLU A 526 -6.64 3.57 -33.43
C GLU A 526 -5.71 3.85 -32.23
N GLN A 527 -6.09 4.72 -31.30
CA GLN A 527 -5.30 4.99 -30.08
C GLN A 527 -5.14 3.73 -29.20
N ILE A 528 -6.19 2.91 -29.09
CA ILE A 528 -6.13 1.60 -28.43
C ILE A 528 -5.10 0.70 -29.12
N SER A 529 -5.13 0.65 -30.45
CA SER A 529 -4.22 -0.20 -31.25
C SER A 529 -2.76 0.25 -31.14
N GLN A 530 -2.50 1.55 -31.17
CA GLN A 530 -1.17 2.13 -30.96
C GLN A 530 -0.64 1.82 -29.55
N SER A 531 -1.48 1.99 -28.52
CA SER A 531 -1.11 1.68 -27.14
C SER A 531 -0.80 0.18 -26.95
N LEU A 532 -1.58 -0.68 -27.61
CA LEU A 532 -1.34 -2.13 -27.61
C LEU A 532 -0.01 -2.48 -28.28
N ALA A 533 0.33 -1.86 -29.41
CA ALA A 533 1.61 -2.12 -30.09
C ALA A 533 2.81 -1.76 -29.20
N VAL A 534 2.76 -0.62 -28.49
CA VAL A 534 3.78 -0.23 -27.51
C VAL A 534 3.85 -1.22 -26.35
N ALA A 535 2.70 -1.59 -25.79
CA ALA A 535 2.64 -2.52 -24.67
C ALA A 535 3.14 -3.92 -25.03
N GLN A 536 2.78 -4.42 -26.22
CA GLN A 536 3.23 -5.73 -26.70
C GLN A 536 4.73 -5.76 -26.95
N ALA A 537 5.28 -4.74 -27.61
CA ALA A 537 6.73 -4.63 -27.81
C ALA A 537 7.49 -4.62 -26.46
N LEU A 538 6.95 -3.92 -25.45
CA LEU A 538 7.51 -3.93 -24.10
C LEU A 538 7.38 -5.30 -23.42
N ALA A 539 6.25 -6.00 -23.58
CA ALA A 539 6.05 -7.33 -22.99
C ALA A 539 6.94 -8.40 -23.64
N ASP A 540 7.15 -8.31 -24.94
CA ASP A 540 7.99 -9.25 -25.71
C ASP A 540 9.48 -9.10 -25.36
N ASP A 541 9.91 -7.91 -24.89
CA ASP A 541 11.27 -7.61 -24.45
C ASP A 541 11.56 -8.01 -22.98
N VAL A 542 10.60 -8.63 -22.29
CA VAL A 542 10.78 -9.09 -20.91
C VAL A 542 11.11 -10.57 -20.87
N ASP A 543 12.28 -10.90 -20.31
CA ASP A 543 12.66 -12.28 -19.98
C ASP A 543 12.33 -12.63 -18.52
N PHE A 544 11.87 -13.86 -18.31
CA PHE A 544 11.61 -14.41 -16.98
C PHE A 544 12.31 -15.75 -16.83
N HIS A 545 12.86 -15.96 -15.64
CA HIS A 545 13.26 -17.29 -15.19
C HIS A 545 12.95 -17.47 -13.69
N VAL A 546 12.02 -18.35 -13.38
CA VAL A 546 11.44 -18.59 -12.06
C VAL A 546 11.55 -20.08 -11.76
N PHE A 547 12.29 -20.42 -10.71
CA PHE A 547 12.47 -21.81 -10.30
C PHE A 547 12.42 -21.94 -8.77
N ALA A 548 12.00 -23.12 -8.33
CA ALA A 548 12.01 -23.46 -6.92
C ALA A 548 13.34 -24.11 -6.54
N PHE A 549 14.17 -23.43 -5.75
CA PHE A 549 15.38 -24.03 -5.17
C PHE A 549 15.01 -24.99 -4.03
N ARG A 550 15.31 -26.29 -4.19
CA ARG A 550 14.82 -27.36 -3.29
C ARG A 550 15.88 -27.96 -2.36
N ASP A 551 17.17 -27.68 -2.57
CA ASP A 551 18.25 -28.34 -1.80
C ASP A 551 18.25 -27.96 -0.32
N PHE A 552 17.88 -26.71 -0.01
CA PHE A 552 17.71 -26.21 1.35
C PHE A 552 16.93 -24.90 1.37
N GLY A 553 16.45 -24.52 2.56
CA GLY A 553 15.84 -23.22 2.81
C GLY A 553 16.44 -22.49 4.00
N LYS A 554 15.71 -21.48 4.50
CA LYS A 554 16.12 -20.61 5.62
C LYS A 554 16.61 -21.36 6.87
N GLY A 555 16.11 -22.57 7.12
CA GLY A 555 16.50 -23.39 8.27
C GLY A 555 17.98 -23.74 8.27
N LYS A 556 18.55 -24.14 7.12
CA LYS A 556 19.97 -24.50 7.00
C LYS A 556 20.86 -23.27 7.09
N VAL A 557 20.49 -22.18 6.39
CA VAL A 557 21.23 -20.92 6.43
C VAL A 557 21.32 -20.35 7.85
N LYS A 558 20.20 -20.37 8.61
CA LYS A 558 20.18 -19.94 10.01
C LYS A 558 21.05 -20.80 10.92
N LYS A 559 21.17 -22.12 10.68
CA LYS A 559 22.10 -22.99 11.43
C LYS A 559 23.56 -22.56 11.25
N CYS A 560 23.90 -22.00 10.08
CA CYS A 560 25.21 -21.41 9.80
C CYS A 560 25.41 -20.01 10.43
N ARG A 561 24.43 -19.50 11.19
CA ARG A 561 24.41 -18.16 11.82
C ARG A 561 24.49 -17.01 10.81
N VAL A 562 23.91 -17.20 9.63
CA VAL A 562 23.84 -16.18 8.57
C VAL A 562 22.39 -15.80 8.31
N SER A 563 22.15 -14.53 7.98
CA SER A 563 20.82 -14.08 7.57
C SER A 563 20.47 -14.70 6.22
N PRO A 564 19.29 -15.35 6.06
CA PRO A 564 18.84 -15.87 4.77
C PRO A 564 18.83 -14.81 3.67
N ASP A 565 18.48 -13.58 4.03
CA ASP A 565 18.41 -12.43 3.12
C ASP A 565 19.80 -12.03 2.62
N ALA A 566 20.75 -11.82 3.54
CA ALA A 566 22.14 -11.56 3.20
C ALA A 566 22.77 -12.70 2.37
N PHE A 567 22.41 -13.96 2.67
CA PHE A 567 22.89 -15.11 1.90
C PHE A 567 22.46 -15.03 0.43
N ILE A 568 21.18 -14.71 0.17
CA ILE A 568 20.67 -14.56 -1.19
C ILE A 568 21.31 -13.36 -1.89
N GLN A 569 21.43 -12.22 -1.21
CA GLN A 569 22.09 -11.04 -1.77
C GLN A 569 23.54 -11.30 -2.17
N MET A 570 24.31 -12.03 -1.34
CA MET A 570 25.67 -12.42 -1.69
C MET A 570 25.72 -13.44 -2.85
N ALA A 571 24.75 -14.34 -2.93
CA ALA A 571 24.61 -15.25 -4.06
C ALA A 571 24.32 -14.49 -5.36
N LEU A 572 23.48 -13.45 -5.32
CA LEU A 572 23.20 -12.57 -6.46
C LEU A 572 24.46 -11.80 -6.90
N GLN A 573 25.22 -11.24 -5.96
CA GLN A 573 26.50 -10.57 -6.30
C GLN A 573 27.48 -11.52 -6.99
N LEU A 574 27.61 -12.76 -6.48
CA LEU A 574 28.48 -13.77 -7.06
C LEU A 574 28.00 -14.23 -8.44
N ALA A 575 26.69 -14.42 -8.61
CA ALA A 575 26.11 -14.82 -9.89
C ALA A 575 26.34 -13.76 -10.96
N TYR A 576 26.04 -12.49 -10.65
CA TYR A 576 26.26 -11.37 -11.56
C TYR A 576 27.73 -11.24 -11.97
N TYR A 577 28.64 -11.31 -11.00
CA TYR A 577 30.07 -11.21 -11.29
C TYR A 577 30.59 -12.38 -12.13
N ARG A 578 30.06 -13.59 -11.95
CA ARG A 578 30.44 -14.74 -12.79
C ARG A 578 30.03 -14.57 -14.24
N ASP A 579 28.87 -13.98 -14.47
CA ASP A 579 28.32 -13.71 -15.80
C ASP A 579 29.00 -12.52 -16.47
N ARG A 580 29.01 -11.36 -15.81
CA ARG A 580 29.43 -10.07 -16.40
C ARG A 580 30.90 -9.71 -16.14
N ARG A 581 31.55 -10.39 -15.19
CA ARG A 581 32.93 -10.10 -14.73
C ARG A 581 33.15 -8.68 -14.20
N THR A 582 32.07 -7.99 -13.88
CA THR A 582 32.05 -6.63 -13.33
C THR A 582 31.09 -6.56 -12.14
N PHE A 583 31.23 -5.51 -11.34
CA PHE A 583 30.28 -5.19 -10.28
C PHE A 583 29.31 -4.12 -10.78
N CYS A 584 28.07 -4.15 -10.26
CA CYS A 584 27.06 -3.14 -10.55
C CYS A 584 26.40 -2.65 -9.27
N LEU A 585 25.84 -1.44 -9.32
CA LEU A 585 24.95 -0.98 -8.26
C LEU A 585 23.77 -1.95 -8.16
N THR A 586 23.50 -2.41 -6.94
CA THR A 586 22.40 -3.33 -6.66
C THR A 586 21.44 -2.67 -5.69
N TYR A 587 20.19 -2.51 -6.11
CA TYR A 587 19.10 -1.97 -5.29
C TYR A 587 18.40 -3.11 -4.53
N GLU A 588 18.28 -2.95 -3.22
CA GLU A 588 17.36 -3.75 -2.40
C GLU A 588 16.46 -2.83 -1.59
N SER A 589 15.17 -3.15 -1.54
CA SER A 589 14.18 -2.36 -0.81
C SER A 589 14.15 -2.73 0.68
N SER A 590 14.28 -1.73 1.56
CA SER A 590 14.06 -1.86 2.99
C SER A 590 12.93 -0.94 3.45
N MET A 591 11.97 -1.47 4.20
CA MET A 591 10.87 -0.66 4.73
C MET A 591 11.36 0.37 5.77
N THR A 592 10.84 1.59 5.70
CA THR A 592 11.03 2.66 6.72
C THR A 592 9.78 2.87 7.56
N ARG A 593 8.91 1.86 7.63
CA ARG A 593 7.62 1.89 8.35
C ARG A 593 7.75 1.97 9.87
N LEU A 594 8.96 2.04 10.44
CA LEU A 594 9.16 2.45 11.84
C LEU A 594 8.81 3.92 12.06
N PHE A 595 8.79 4.71 10.98
CA PHE A 595 8.44 6.12 10.98
C PHE A 595 7.04 6.35 10.41
N ARG A 596 6.41 7.44 10.82
CA ARG A 596 5.13 7.90 10.29
C ARG A 596 5.25 8.09 8.77
N GLU A 597 4.27 7.57 8.05
CA GLU A 597 4.18 7.59 6.59
C GLU A 597 5.42 7.03 5.88
N GLY A 598 6.24 6.22 6.56
CA GLY A 598 7.42 5.59 5.98
C GLY A 598 7.07 4.67 4.81
N ARG A 599 7.80 4.84 3.70
CA ARG A 599 7.77 3.97 2.51
C ARG A 599 8.98 3.02 2.57
N THR A 600 9.96 3.26 1.71
CA THR A 600 11.17 2.45 1.53
C THR A 600 12.43 3.31 1.58
N GLU A 601 13.54 2.68 1.89
CA GLU A 601 14.90 3.16 1.69
C GLU A 601 15.67 2.06 0.92
N THR A 602 16.77 2.45 0.29
CA THR A 602 17.62 1.57 -0.50
C THR A 602 18.72 0.96 0.37
N VAL A 603 18.89 -0.36 0.25
CA VAL A 603 20.07 -1.09 0.70
C VAL A 603 20.92 -1.35 -0.53
N ARG A 604 22.14 -0.81 -0.54
CA ARG A 604 23.11 -1.04 -1.61
C ARG A 604 23.90 -2.31 -1.31
N SER A 605 23.42 -3.46 -1.82
CA SER A 605 24.00 -4.79 -1.52
C SER A 605 25.43 -4.97 -2.03
N CYS A 606 25.76 -4.33 -3.16
CA CYS A 606 27.12 -4.27 -3.70
C CYS A 606 28.00 -3.35 -2.82
N SER A 607 28.56 -3.92 -1.78
CA SER A 607 29.51 -3.28 -0.84
C SER A 607 30.95 -3.72 -1.12
N ASN A 608 31.93 -2.98 -0.61
CA ASN A 608 33.35 -3.36 -0.71
C ASN A 608 33.61 -4.75 -0.12
N GLU A 609 32.93 -5.09 0.98
CA GLU A 609 33.00 -6.39 1.63
C GLU A 609 32.41 -7.50 0.73
N SER A 610 31.30 -7.24 0.04
CA SER A 610 30.74 -8.19 -0.92
C SER A 610 31.65 -8.38 -2.14
N CYS A 611 32.27 -7.31 -2.65
CA CYS A 611 33.20 -7.38 -3.78
C CYS A 611 34.44 -8.21 -3.40
N ALA A 612 35.01 -7.96 -2.22
CA ALA A 612 36.12 -8.73 -1.69
C ALA A 612 35.77 -10.22 -1.53
N PHE A 613 34.57 -10.54 -1.03
CA PHE A 613 34.08 -11.92 -0.95
C PHE A 613 34.01 -12.60 -2.32
N VAL A 614 33.41 -11.93 -3.31
CA VAL A 614 33.22 -12.47 -4.66
C VAL A 614 34.56 -12.72 -5.39
N GLN A 615 35.60 -11.94 -5.08
CA GLN A 615 36.93 -12.09 -5.65
C GLN A 615 37.81 -13.17 -4.99
N ALA A 616 37.41 -13.74 -3.85
CA ALA A 616 38.30 -14.53 -3.00
C ALA A 616 38.32 -16.05 -3.27
N LEU A 617 39.45 -16.69 -2.88
CA LEU A 617 39.70 -18.14 -2.88
C LEU A 617 39.13 -18.85 -1.63
N GLU A 618 38.96 -20.18 -1.69
CA GLU A 618 38.08 -20.98 -0.81
C GLU A 618 38.19 -20.77 0.72
N ASP A 619 39.40 -20.75 1.31
CA ASP A 619 39.53 -20.60 2.77
C ASP A 619 39.33 -19.14 3.25
N VAL A 620 39.76 -18.18 2.44
CA VAL A 620 39.54 -16.74 2.68
C VAL A 620 38.07 -16.39 2.48
N CYS A 621 37.42 -17.08 1.54
CA CYS A 621 36.02 -16.92 1.15
C CYS A 621 35.06 -17.07 2.33
N ARG A 622 35.27 -18.01 3.27
CA ARG A 622 34.37 -18.15 4.44
C ARG A 622 34.36 -16.95 5.38
N ARG A 623 35.52 -16.34 5.63
CA ARG A 623 35.62 -15.16 6.50
C ARG A 623 35.04 -13.93 5.81
N LEU A 624 35.38 -13.74 4.53
CA LEU A 624 34.85 -12.62 3.74
C LEU A 624 33.35 -12.72 3.53
N PHE A 625 32.81 -13.94 3.32
CA PHE A 625 31.37 -14.17 3.24
C PHE A 625 30.64 -13.70 4.49
N ARG A 626 31.18 -14.02 5.68
CA ARG A 626 30.61 -13.54 6.95
C ARG A 626 30.69 -12.02 7.06
N SER A 627 31.84 -11.44 6.73
CA SER A 627 32.02 -9.97 6.75
C SER A 627 31.03 -9.27 5.82
N ALA A 628 30.85 -9.77 4.60
CA ALA A 628 29.92 -9.22 3.63
C ALA A 628 28.47 -9.38 4.08
N SER A 629 28.13 -10.55 4.66
CA SER A 629 26.79 -10.79 5.22
C SER A 629 26.48 -9.88 6.41
N GLU A 630 27.46 -9.64 7.30
CA GLU A 630 27.32 -8.75 8.45
C GLU A 630 27.22 -7.28 8.01
N LYS A 631 28.00 -6.86 7.01
CA LYS A 631 27.89 -5.55 6.39
C LYS A 631 26.52 -5.33 5.77
N HIS A 632 26.02 -6.30 5.01
CA HIS A 632 24.68 -6.25 4.42
C HIS A 632 23.60 -6.05 5.50
N GLN A 633 23.64 -6.84 6.57
CA GLN A 633 22.71 -6.71 7.69
C GLN A 633 22.83 -5.37 8.42
N LEU A 634 24.04 -4.81 8.52
CA LEU A 634 24.24 -3.45 9.05
C LEU A 634 23.56 -2.41 8.15
N LEU A 635 23.78 -2.48 6.83
CA LEU A 635 23.16 -1.57 5.86
C LEU A 635 21.63 -1.64 5.91
N TYR A 636 21.08 -2.86 6.01
CA TYR A 636 19.63 -3.07 6.15
C TYR A 636 19.07 -2.39 7.42
N ARG A 637 19.72 -2.59 8.57
CA ARG A 637 19.33 -1.93 9.83
C ARG A 637 19.44 -0.41 9.72
N MET A 638 20.51 0.10 9.11
CA MET A 638 20.68 1.53 8.87
C MET A 638 19.53 2.08 8.02
N ALA A 639 19.18 1.42 6.91
CA ALA A 639 18.07 1.80 6.05
C ALA A 639 16.73 1.83 6.82
N MET A 640 16.40 0.77 7.57
CA MET A 640 15.18 0.70 8.39
C MET A 640 15.06 1.84 9.41
N THR A 641 16.19 2.32 9.92
CA THR A 641 16.27 3.39 10.94
C THR A 641 16.45 4.79 10.36
N GLY A 642 16.27 4.96 9.04
CA GLY A 642 16.38 6.26 8.36
C GLY A 642 17.83 6.73 8.18
N GLY A 643 18.80 5.83 8.25
CA GLY A 643 20.22 6.08 8.02
C GLY A 643 20.72 5.65 6.64
N GLY A 644 19.82 5.41 5.68
CA GLY A 644 20.19 5.22 4.29
C GLY A 644 20.62 6.53 3.62
N ILE A 645 21.05 6.43 2.36
CA ILE A 645 21.62 7.55 1.61
C ILE A 645 20.77 7.99 0.42
N ASP A 646 20.08 7.05 -0.23
CA ASP A 646 19.43 7.29 -1.52
C ASP A 646 18.23 8.22 -1.40
N ARG A 647 17.33 8.02 -0.41
CA ARG A 647 16.20 8.95 -0.20
C ARG A 647 16.68 10.34 0.20
N HIS A 648 17.75 10.42 0.98
CA HIS A 648 18.31 11.70 1.37
C HIS A 648 18.87 12.47 0.17
N LEU A 649 19.71 11.84 -0.66
CA LEU A 649 20.27 12.44 -1.88
C LEU A 649 19.18 12.82 -2.88
N PHE A 650 18.15 11.97 -3.04
CA PHE A 650 16.97 12.27 -3.86
C PHE A 650 16.27 13.55 -3.38
N CYS A 651 15.98 13.69 -2.08
CA CYS A 651 15.35 14.89 -1.55
C CYS A 651 16.22 16.14 -1.71
N LEU A 652 17.55 16.03 -1.55
CA LEU A 652 18.47 17.15 -1.81
C LEU A 652 18.41 17.58 -3.28
N TYR A 653 18.35 16.63 -4.21
CA TYR A 653 18.18 16.92 -5.63
C TYR A 653 16.84 17.60 -5.96
N VAL A 654 15.74 17.13 -5.37
CA VAL A 654 14.43 17.78 -5.53
C VAL A 654 14.49 19.24 -5.07
N VAL A 655 15.10 19.50 -3.91
CA VAL A 655 15.30 20.87 -3.41
C VAL A 655 16.18 21.69 -4.38
N SER A 656 17.26 21.12 -4.92
CA SER A 656 18.12 21.86 -5.85
C SER A 656 17.37 22.27 -7.12
N LYS A 657 16.49 21.39 -7.62
CA LYS A 657 15.61 21.71 -8.76
C LYS A 657 14.58 22.80 -8.45
N TYR A 658 13.97 22.79 -7.25
CA TYR A 658 13.09 23.89 -6.83
C TYR A 658 13.81 25.23 -6.73
N LEU A 659 15.09 25.23 -6.31
CA LEU A 659 15.90 26.44 -6.21
C LEU A 659 16.51 26.89 -7.55
N GLY A 660 16.36 26.09 -8.62
CA GLY A 660 16.99 26.36 -9.91
C GLY A 660 18.53 26.30 -9.86
N VAL A 661 19.10 25.54 -8.93
CA VAL A 661 20.56 25.42 -8.75
C VAL A 661 21.05 24.07 -9.26
N GLU A 662 22.12 24.08 -10.03
CA GLU A 662 22.80 22.87 -10.50
C GLU A 662 23.95 22.47 -9.58
N SER A 663 24.16 21.17 -9.45
CA SER A 663 25.28 20.59 -8.71
C SER A 663 25.93 19.52 -9.57
N PRO A 664 27.24 19.63 -9.88
CA PRO A 664 27.95 18.59 -10.60
C PRO A 664 27.88 17.24 -9.88
N PHE A 665 28.02 17.24 -8.55
CA PHE A 665 27.89 16.05 -7.71
C PHE A 665 26.52 15.37 -7.85
N LEU A 666 25.41 16.12 -7.68
CA LEU A 666 24.06 15.55 -7.79
C LEU A 666 23.73 15.11 -9.23
N LYS A 667 24.32 15.76 -10.23
CA LYS A 667 24.15 15.40 -11.65
C LYS A 667 24.83 14.06 -11.96
N GLU A 668 26.08 13.88 -11.54
CA GLU A 668 26.78 12.61 -11.72
C GLU A 668 26.12 11.46 -10.93
N LEU A 669 25.61 11.76 -9.74
CA LEU A 669 24.79 10.83 -8.95
C LEU A 669 23.60 10.29 -9.76
N ILE A 670 22.87 11.15 -10.46
CA ILE A 670 21.68 10.72 -11.22
C ILE A 670 22.06 9.98 -12.49
N CYS A 671 23.08 10.44 -13.23
CA CYS A 671 23.57 9.68 -14.38
C CYS A 671 24.08 8.28 -13.97
N SER A 672 24.62 8.14 -12.75
CA SER A 672 24.98 6.82 -12.20
C SER A 672 23.77 5.98 -11.81
N LEU A 673 22.64 6.61 -11.44
CA LEU A 673 21.36 5.95 -11.14
C LEU A 673 20.59 5.53 -12.41
N GLU A 674 20.72 6.26 -13.52
CA GLU A 674 20.18 5.84 -14.83
C GLU A 674 20.90 4.59 -15.37
N ASN A 675 22.16 4.38 -14.97
CA ASN A 675 22.92 3.15 -15.23
C ASN A 675 22.71 2.05 -14.18
N VAL A 676 21.92 2.31 -13.13
CA VAL A 676 21.41 1.23 -12.27
C VAL A 676 20.36 0.54 -13.12
N SER A 677 20.71 -0.63 -13.66
CA SER A 677 19.75 -1.60 -14.13
C SER A 677 18.70 -1.75 -13.03
N LEU A 678 17.54 -1.14 -13.22
CA LEU A 678 16.42 -1.21 -12.32
C LEU A 678 15.97 -2.67 -12.29
N LEU A 679 16.53 -3.45 -11.37
CA LEU A 679 15.85 -4.61 -10.81
C LEU A 679 14.76 -4.05 -9.89
N VAL A 680 13.66 -3.63 -10.52
CA VAL A 680 12.32 -3.60 -9.92
C VAL A 680 11.52 -4.68 -10.61
#